data_AF-A0A952TZR4-F1
#
_entry.id   AF-A0A952TZR4-F1
#
_cell.length_a   1.000
_cell.length_b   1.000
_cell.length_c   1.000
_cell.angle_alpha   90.00
_cell.angle_beta   90.00
_cell.angle_gamma   90.00
#
_symmetry.space_group_name_H-M   'P 1'
#
loop_
_entity.id
_entity.type
_entity.pdbx_description
1 polymer ?
#
loop_
_entity_poly.entity_id
_entity_poly.type
_entity_poly.pdbx_seq_one_letter_code
_entity_poly.pdbx_strand_id
1 'polypeptide(L)'
;MTTLDQTDELLKLLDQGISLPSRWYTDTSIADMEIDLIFRKSWQYVGSIFEMRNIGDFVTAYVGNIPVVAVRNEDGIQAFVNVCRHRRHEVMKGCGHSTSMQCRYHAWTYDLNGCLRAAPRADREDGFKTEDYPLITVRTELLGPFVFVNFDSDDKPVSHYFGDVLNIIADSGIDLSNLYLWERSSWESNSNWKTMLENYLECYHCPVAHPGFSAAIDVDPDSYKLTSYPYFFSQVGKARSGESKAKARLKVYDTTGEIQESQYHVLWPNFTININPGFPNLSVDVWNSNGPNKAQGFSTQFFAPGVDKNWAEELVQFNTQVGREDDDLTDSVQRGLLAGLPEQGRFLKNSEQLIIDFQKLVVNALSRKGNSKTTTALILVFALFICSHGAALAEELLPGAESSLPSSILIAASEDAKGFSEGDFPKRVWAKPKYRELADKVLLDWTNKRYSAATETAKSLAQNVKFKRDEIEQLSAIADAKLAGGKSSEAGSLELIAYQGAKVGGRVTADEAIVRLNRIASTIMSEKTTETDRLFADDLVGQALQTRKLASEILDSDAPLVLRYARLEFSLKRYASAIKEYEYWIGIFESKGKTAPDDQLSDALAELGIAYTSLKNFPKAEAMFRRACDVTQKLNGTTVTPVNQYDVEDFLIFNLLTQSKLDMAKEKAQDHLKFKEKTLGFNNPKLADELNRYANLFEQAGETSFSFSLRTRAGRVSQ
;
A
#
# COMPACT_ATOMS: atom_id res chain seq x y z
N MET A 1 7.70 -8.73 -21.07
CA MET A 1 6.46 -8.32 -20.39
C MET A 1 5.45 -9.42 -20.54
N THR A 2 5.06 -10.05 -19.44
CA THR A 2 3.95 -11.02 -19.40
C THR A 2 2.66 -10.25 -19.66
N THR A 3 1.87 -10.62 -20.67
CA THR A 3 0.60 -9.95 -20.95
C THR A 3 -0.42 -10.26 -19.84
N LEU A 4 -1.50 -9.46 -19.70
CA LEU A 4 -2.60 -9.77 -18.77
C LEU A 4 -3.18 -11.16 -19.05
N ASP A 5 -3.29 -11.54 -20.33
CA ASP A 5 -3.77 -12.87 -20.75
C ASP A 5 -2.86 -14.01 -20.27
N GLN A 6 -1.54 -13.79 -20.24
CA GLN A 6 -0.59 -14.77 -19.69
C GLN A 6 -0.62 -14.85 -18.15
N THR A 7 -1.06 -13.79 -17.46
CA THR A 7 -1.17 -13.78 -16.00
C THR A 7 -2.31 -14.67 -15.52
N ASP A 8 -3.50 -14.48 -16.08
CA ASP A 8 -4.68 -15.27 -15.71
C ASP A 8 -4.48 -16.76 -16.04
N GLU A 9 -3.79 -17.05 -17.15
CA GLU A 9 -3.40 -18.41 -17.51
C GLU A 9 -2.46 -19.03 -16.47
N LEU A 10 -1.40 -18.33 -16.06
CA LEU A 10 -0.48 -18.82 -15.05
C LEU A 10 -1.17 -19.06 -13.70
N LEU A 11 -2.03 -18.14 -13.25
CA LEU A 11 -2.79 -18.32 -12.01
C LEU A 11 -3.70 -19.56 -12.07
N LYS A 12 -4.35 -19.80 -13.21
CA LYS A 12 -5.17 -20.99 -13.43
C LYS A 12 -4.34 -22.28 -13.44
N LEU A 13 -3.14 -22.26 -14.01
CA LEU A 13 -2.20 -23.39 -13.97
C LEU A 13 -1.76 -23.68 -12.53
N LEU A 14 -1.46 -22.65 -11.75
CA LEU A 14 -1.12 -22.76 -10.32
C LEU A 14 -2.29 -23.35 -9.51
N ASP A 15 -3.53 -22.92 -9.73
CA ASP A 15 -4.72 -23.53 -9.10
C ASP A 15 -4.88 -25.02 -9.42
N GLN A 16 -4.42 -25.41 -10.61
CA GLN A 16 -4.39 -26.81 -10.98
C GLN A 16 -3.24 -27.54 -10.30
N GLY A 17 -2.20 -26.86 -9.80
CA GLY A 17 -0.99 -27.42 -9.21
C GLY A 17 0.17 -27.54 -10.21
N ILE A 18 0.15 -26.80 -11.32
CA ILE A 18 1.25 -26.76 -12.30
C ILE A 18 2.17 -25.59 -11.93
N SER A 19 3.46 -25.84 -11.79
CA SER A 19 4.43 -24.83 -11.33
C SER A 19 4.63 -23.68 -12.32
N LEU A 20 5.31 -22.62 -11.89
CA LEU A 20 5.84 -21.64 -12.82
C LEU A 20 6.78 -22.28 -13.86
N PRO A 21 6.79 -21.75 -15.11
CA PRO A 21 7.75 -22.17 -16.12
C PRO A 21 9.20 -21.95 -15.71
N SER A 22 10.11 -22.84 -16.10
CA SER A 22 11.54 -22.82 -15.78
C SER A 22 12.22 -21.45 -16.03
N ARG A 23 11.79 -20.72 -17.06
CA ARG A 23 12.29 -19.35 -17.35
C ARG A 23 12.08 -18.35 -16.20
N TRP A 24 11.07 -18.53 -15.34
CA TRP A 24 10.85 -17.67 -14.17
C TRP A 24 11.95 -17.77 -13.10
N TYR A 25 12.78 -18.80 -13.19
CA TYR A 25 13.91 -19.04 -12.30
C TYR A 25 15.26 -18.83 -12.99
N THR A 26 15.29 -18.56 -14.29
CA THR A 26 16.56 -18.58 -15.06
C THR A 26 16.75 -17.35 -15.96
N ASP A 27 15.67 -16.62 -16.28
CA ASP A 27 15.69 -15.42 -17.11
C ASP A 27 16.08 -14.18 -16.29
N THR A 28 17.19 -13.54 -16.66
CA THR A 28 17.68 -12.30 -16.04
C THR A 28 16.63 -11.19 -16.07
N SER A 29 15.84 -11.07 -17.13
CA SER A 29 14.82 -10.02 -17.23
C SER A 29 13.71 -10.19 -16.19
N ILE A 30 13.42 -11.43 -15.79
CA ILE A 30 12.48 -11.72 -14.71
C ILE A 30 13.11 -11.38 -13.36
N ALA A 31 14.36 -11.76 -13.13
CA ALA A 31 15.08 -11.39 -11.90
C ALA A 31 15.15 -9.87 -11.69
N ASP A 32 15.41 -9.10 -12.76
CA ASP A 32 15.40 -7.62 -12.69
C ASP A 32 14.01 -7.08 -12.35
N MET A 33 12.94 -7.65 -12.94
CA MET A 33 11.57 -7.28 -12.59
C MET A 33 11.21 -7.63 -11.14
N GLU A 34 11.70 -8.74 -10.60
CA GLU A 34 11.49 -9.12 -9.20
C GLU A 34 12.12 -8.08 -8.26
N ILE A 35 13.35 -7.63 -8.54
CA ILE A 35 13.99 -6.55 -7.76
C ILE A 35 13.10 -5.30 -7.72
N ASP A 36 12.57 -4.89 -8.88
CA ASP A 36 11.80 -3.65 -9.00
C ASP A 36 10.36 -3.73 -8.49
N LEU A 37 9.69 -4.87 -8.70
CA LEU A 37 8.25 -5.02 -8.45
C LEU A 37 7.92 -5.81 -7.19
N ILE A 38 8.88 -6.58 -6.66
CA ILE A 38 8.72 -7.33 -5.40
C ILE A 38 9.54 -6.66 -4.30
N PHE A 39 10.87 -6.73 -4.37
CA PHE A 39 11.74 -6.36 -3.25
C PHE A 39 11.67 -4.86 -2.93
N ARG A 40 11.69 -3.99 -3.95
CA ARG A 40 11.57 -2.53 -3.77
C ARG A 40 10.15 -2.04 -3.43
N LYS A 41 9.15 -2.90 -3.48
CA LYS A 41 7.72 -2.57 -3.34
C LYS A 41 7.02 -3.31 -2.19
N SER A 42 7.79 -3.99 -1.36
CA SER A 42 7.29 -4.73 -0.21
C SER A 42 8.03 -4.29 1.04
N TRP A 43 7.46 -4.56 2.21
CA TRP A 43 8.18 -4.45 3.47
C TRP A 43 9.40 -5.38 3.47
N GLN A 44 10.55 -4.89 3.93
CA GLN A 44 11.81 -5.63 3.98
C GLN A 44 12.38 -5.61 5.39
N TYR A 45 12.67 -6.78 5.94
CA TYR A 45 13.36 -6.89 7.22
C TYR A 45 14.83 -6.49 7.07
N VAL A 46 15.34 -5.65 7.99
CA VAL A 46 16.73 -5.16 7.95
C VAL A 46 17.55 -5.50 9.19
N GLY A 47 16.87 -5.79 10.30
CA GLY A 47 17.51 -6.17 11.56
C GLY A 47 16.52 -6.17 12.73
N SER A 48 17.02 -6.43 13.93
CA SER A 48 16.21 -6.48 15.14
C SER A 48 16.49 -5.30 16.08
N ILE A 49 15.55 -5.02 16.97
CA ILE A 49 15.78 -4.07 18.07
C ILE A 49 16.94 -4.52 18.98
N PHE A 50 17.29 -5.81 18.98
CA PHE A 50 18.38 -6.35 19.80
C PHE A 50 19.77 -6.02 19.23
N GLU A 51 19.88 -5.76 17.93
CA GLU A 51 21.08 -5.25 17.27
C GLU A 51 21.25 -3.74 17.46
N MET A 52 20.14 -3.04 17.75
CA MET A 52 20.10 -1.59 17.94
C MET A 52 19.51 -1.27 19.31
N ARG A 53 20.25 -1.54 20.39
CA ARG A 53 19.77 -1.30 21.77
C ARG A 53 20.04 0.13 22.23
N ASN A 54 21.19 0.69 21.83
CA ASN A 54 21.67 2.00 22.27
C ASN A 54 21.60 3.03 21.14
N ILE A 55 21.46 4.30 21.49
CA ILE A 55 21.57 5.41 20.53
C ILE A 55 22.93 5.31 19.82
N GLY A 56 22.94 5.40 18.51
CA GLY A 56 24.13 5.25 17.66
C GLY A 56 24.34 3.83 17.14
N ASP A 57 23.66 2.82 17.68
CA ASP A 57 23.70 1.47 17.13
C ASP A 57 23.00 1.45 15.77
N PHE A 58 23.61 0.80 14.77
CA PHE A 58 23.12 0.75 13.40
C PHE A 58 23.34 -0.62 12.75
N VAL A 59 22.52 -0.90 11.72
CA VAL A 59 22.69 -2.02 10.80
C VAL A 59 22.52 -1.53 9.36
N THR A 60 23.35 -2.03 8.44
CA THR A 60 23.16 -1.81 7.00
C THR A 60 22.56 -3.03 6.34
N ALA A 61 21.67 -2.82 5.38
CA ALA A 61 21.04 -3.87 4.59
C ALA A 61 20.83 -3.41 3.14
N TYR A 62 20.25 -4.27 2.31
CA TYR A 62 19.79 -3.92 0.96
C TYR A 62 18.30 -4.21 0.83
N VAL A 63 17.61 -3.31 0.14
CA VAL A 63 16.21 -3.47 -0.27
C VAL A 63 16.21 -3.61 -1.79
N GLY A 64 16.08 -4.84 -2.26
CA GLY A 64 16.50 -5.20 -3.61
C GLY A 64 18.00 -4.90 -3.78
N ASN A 65 18.33 -3.91 -4.60
CA ASN A 65 19.70 -3.43 -4.82
C ASN A 65 19.96 -2.02 -4.24
N ILE A 66 19.06 -1.47 -3.41
CA ILE A 66 19.23 -0.15 -2.79
C ILE A 66 19.85 -0.32 -1.40
N PRO A 67 21.05 0.23 -1.14
CA PRO A 67 21.66 0.14 0.18
C PRO A 67 20.89 1.03 1.18
N VAL A 68 20.59 0.47 2.35
CA VAL A 68 19.89 1.14 3.43
C VAL A 68 20.67 1.02 4.73
N VAL A 69 20.51 2.01 5.61
CA VAL A 69 21.02 1.96 6.99
C VAL A 69 19.87 2.23 7.93
N ALA A 70 19.64 1.34 8.88
CA ALA A 70 18.77 1.58 10.03
C ALA A 70 19.65 1.92 11.24
N VAL A 71 19.30 2.96 11.97
CA VAL A 71 20.07 3.48 13.10
C VAL A 71 19.14 3.91 14.22
N ARG A 72 19.53 3.64 15.47
CA ARG A 72 18.83 4.18 16.64
C ARG A 72 19.33 5.58 16.95
N ASN A 73 18.41 6.53 17.02
CA ASN A 73 18.63 7.89 17.52
C ASN A 73 17.75 8.15 18.76
N GLU A 74 17.67 9.41 19.18
CA GLU A 74 16.88 9.83 20.36
C GLU A 74 15.37 9.62 20.17
N ASP A 75 14.88 9.66 18.92
CA ASP A 75 13.45 9.53 18.57
C ASP A 75 13.03 8.06 18.34
N GLY A 76 13.99 7.13 18.21
CA GLY A 76 13.73 5.71 17.96
C GLY A 76 14.67 5.14 16.90
N ILE A 77 14.22 4.09 16.20
CA ILE A 77 14.95 3.54 15.05
C ILE A 77 14.41 4.19 13.78
N GLN A 78 15.30 4.76 12.97
CA GLN A 78 15.00 5.33 11.67
C GLN A 78 15.91 4.73 10.60
N ALA A 79 15.44 4.67 9.35
CA ALA A 79 16.22 4.20 8.24
C ALA A 79 16.38 5.25 7.12
N PHE A 80 17.50 5.16 6.43
CA PHE A 80 17.87 6.05 5.34
C PHE A 80 18.46 5.26 4.17
N VAL A 81 18.34 5.80 2.96
CA VAL A 81 19.15 5.37 1.82
C VAL A 81 20.61 5.63 2.19
N ASN A 82 21.41 4.57 2.26
CA ASN A 82 22.79 4.61 2.69
C ASN A 82 23.71 5.08 1.54
N VAL A 83 23.43 6.27 1.02
CA VAL A 83 24.11 6.87 -0.14
C VAL A 83 24.33 8.35 0.13
N CYS A 84 25.60 8.75 0.21
CA CYS A 84 25.97 10.15 0.42
C CYS A 84 25.44 11.05 -0.71
N ARG A 85 24.81 12.16 -0.35
CA ARG A 85 24.21 13.12 -1.29
C ARG A 85 25.24 13.87 -2.15
N HIS A 86 26.53 13.81 -1.83
CA HIS A 86 27.60 14.42 -2.64
C HIS A 86 27.91 13.61 -3.91
N ARG A 87 28.61 12.48 -3.76
CA ARG A 87 29.06 11.63 -4.89
C ARG A 87 28.69 10.16 -4.70
N ARG A 88 27.58 9.91 -3.99
CA ARG A 88 26.88 8.62 -3.90
C ARG A 88 27.68 7.46 -3.28
N HIS A 89 28.71 7.76 -2.49
CA HIS A 89 29.43 6.74 -1.71
C HIS A 89 28.55 6.29 -0.53
N GLU A 90 28.60 5.02 -0.16
CA GLU A 90 27.93 4.50 1.04
C GLU A 90 28.41 5.22 2.30
N VAL A 91 27.51 5.57 3.21
CA VAL A 91 27.85 6.37 4.39
C VAL A 91 28.27 5.48 5.55
N MET A 92 27.56 4.37 5.73
CA MET A 92 27.76 3.37 6.79
C MET A 92 28.03 2.00 6.16
N LYS A 93 28.67 1.09 6.90
CA LYS A 93 28.96 -0.28 6.43
C LYS A 93 28.85 -1.26 7.59
N GLY A 94 28.16 -2.39 7.36
CA GLY A 94 28.00 -3.47 8.33
C GLY A 94 27.04 -3.09 9.46
N CYS A 95 27.31 -3.57 10.67
CA CYS A 95 26.62 -3.17 11.87
C CYS A 95 27.63 -2.65 12.91
N GLY A 96 27.17 -1.86 13.88
CA GLY A 96 28.03 -1.35 14.94
C GLY A 96 27.43 -0.14 15.63
N HIS A 97 28.30 0.65 16.25
CA HIS A 97 27.92 1.85 16.99
C HIS A 97 28.65 3.07 16.44
N SER A 98 27.93 4.17 16.23
CA SER A 98 28.52 5.45 15.81
C SER A 98 27.72 6.64 16.34
N THR A 99 28.41 7.74 16.64
CA THR A 99 27.79 9.00 17.05
C THR A 99 27.41 9.91 15.87
N SER A 100 27.87 9.57 14.65
CA SER A 100 27.54 10.26 13.40
C SER A 100 27.66 9.33 12.20
N MET A 101 27.04 9.71 11.08
CA MET A 101 27.15 8.99 9.82
C MET A 101 28.10 9.76 8.89
N GLN A 102 29.39 9.43 8.90
CA GLN A 102 30.40 10.14 8.10
C GLN A 102 30.77 9.37 6.83
N CYS A 103 30.54 10.00 5.68
CA CYS A 103 30.93 9.47 4.37
C CYS A 103 32.46 9.40 4.25
N ARG A 104 33.00 8.19 4.03
CA ARG A 104 34.44 7.94 3.93
C ARG A 104 35.12 8.50 2.67
N TYR A 105 34.35 8.99 1.69
CA TYR A 105 34.93 9.59 0.48
C TYR A 105 35.47 11.02 0.70
N HIS A 106 34.63 11.93 1.19
CA HIS A 106 35.00 13.36 1.35
C HIS A 106 34.54 13.95 2.70
N ALA A 107 34.27 13.09 3.69
CA ALA A 107 33.90 13.47 5.06
C ALA A 107 32.64 14.36 5.19
N TRP A 108 31.70 14.28 4.24
CA TRP A 108 30.34 14.75 4.48
C TRP A 108 29.75 13.97 5.66
N THR A 109 29.36 14.68 6.70
CA THR A 109 28.99 14.11 7.99
C THR A 109 27.54 14.43 8.29
N TYR A 110 26.73 13.40 8.43
CA TYR A 110 25.32 13.47 8.80
C TYR A 110 25.18 13.12 10.29
N ASP A 111 24.20 13.73 10.97
CA ASP A 111 23.79 13.27 12.29
C ASP A 111 22.96 11.97 12.19
N LEU A 112 22.58 11.39 13.33
CA LEU A 112 21.79 10.15 13.39
C LEU A 112 20.32 10.33 12.95
N ASN A 113 19.89 11.57 12.68
CA ASN A 113 18.59 11.91 12.09
C ASN A 113 18.70 12.08 10.57
N GLY A 114 19.89 11.83 9.99
CA GLY A 114 20.15 11.93 8.56
C GLY A 114 20.36 13.35 8.05
N CYS A 115 20.36 14.37 8.91
CA CYS A 115 20.62 15.75 8.49
C CYS A 115 22.11 15.96 8.25
N LEU A 116 22.48 16.60 7.14
CA LEU A 116 23.88 16.97 6.88
C LEU A 116 24.30 18.07 7.88
N ARG A 117 25.36 17.80 8.64
CA ARG A 117 25.88 18.74 9.66
C ARG A 117 27.15 19.43 9.21
N ALA A 118 27.99 18.72 8.46
CA ALA A 118 29.24 19.26 7.97
C ALA A 118 29.57 18.71 6.58
N ALA A 119 29.95 19.62 5.69
CA ALA A 119 30.56 19.33 4.41
C ALA A 119 31.87 20.12 4.33
N PRO A 120 33.04 19.45 4.29
CA PRO A 120 34.32 20.16 4.23
C PRO A 120 34.38 21.14 3.07
N ARG A 121 34.84 22.37 3.35
CA ARG A 121 34.97 23.50 2.39
C ARG A 121 33.64 24.10 1.91
N ALA A 122 32.50 23.68 2.46
CA ALA A 122 31.19 24.25 2.10
C ALA A 122 31.08 25.76 2.41
N ASP A 123 31.84 26.27 3.37
CA ASP A 123 31.95 27.70 3.71
C ASP A 123 32.52 28.57 2.57
N ARG A 124 33.10 27.94 1.55
CA ARG A 124 33.69 28.61 0.38
C ARG A 124 32.79 28.58 -0.86
N GLU A 125 31.65 27.92 -0.77
CA GLU A 125 30.72 27.73 -1.89
C GLU A 125 29.51 28.62 -1.71
N ASP A 126 29.34 29.59 -2.61
CA ASP A 126 28.22 30.53 -2.55
C ASP A 126 26.88 29.81 -2.67
N GLY A 127 26.00 30.06 -1.70
CA GLY A 127 24.65 29.49 -1.67
C GLY A 127 24.55 28.02 -1.25
N PHE A 128 25.65 27.36 -0.86
CA PHE A 128 25.58 26.00 -0.34
C PHE A 128 24.93 25.98 1.04
N LYS A 129 23.84 25.21 1.19
CA LYS A 129 23.19 24.99 2.47
C LYS A 129 23.11 23.52 2.78
N THR A 130 23.52 23.14 3.99
CA THR A 130 23.47 21.74 4.41
C THR A 130 22.05 21.17 4.48
N GLU A 131 21.06 22.04 4.72
CA GLU A 131 19.62 21.69 4.77
C GLU A 131 19.08 21.12 3.45
N ASP A 132 19.72 21.41 2.32
CA ASP A 132 19.28 20.93 0.99
C ASP A 132 19.72 19.47 0.72
N TYR A 133 20.63 18.93 1.55
CA TYR A 133 21.27 17.64 1.30
C TYR A 133 21.17 16.65 2.47
N PRO A 134 19.99 16.43 3.11
CA PRO A 134 19.84 15.34 4.07
C PRO A 134 19.92 13.96 3.37
N LEU A 135 20.19 12.91 4.13
CA LEU A 135 19.97 11.55 3.63
C LEU A 135 18.49 11.35 3.30
N ILE A 136 18.22 10.50 2.31
CA ILE A 136 16.84 10.20 1.89
C ILE A 136 16.26 9.22 2.92
N THR A 137 15.19 9.62 3.62
CA THR A 137 14.50 8.77 4.60
C THR A 137 13.81 7.59 3.93
N VAL A 138 13.79 6.45 4.62
CA VAL A 138 13.02 5.26 4.27
C VAL A 138 12.03 4.99 5.39
N ARG A 139 10.76 4.70 5.06
CA ARG A 139 9.76 4.40 6.07
C ARG A 139 10.22 3.19 6.87
N THR A 140 10.16 3.30 8.19
CA THR A 140 10.65 2.29 9.13
C THR A 140 9.56 1.95 10.12
N GLU A 141 9.28 0.67 10.32
CA GLU A 141 8.27 0.19 11.28
C GLU A 141 8.77 -1.04 12.03
N LEU A 142 8.19 -1.27 13.21
CA LEU A 142 8.45 -2.44 14.03
C LEU A 142 7.28 -3.43 13.92
N LEU A 143 7.62 -4.69 13.71
CA LEU A 143 6.72 -5.83 13.92
C LEU A 143 7.28 -6.65 15.07
N GLY A 144 6.80 -6.44 16.29
CA GLY A 144 7.44 -6.99 17.47
C GLY A 144 8.90 -6.51 17.58
N PRO A 145 9.89 -7.41 17.72
CA PRO A 145 11.31 -7.03 17.78
C PRO A 145 11.94 -6.80 16.39
N PHE A 146 11.21 -7.02 15.30
CA PHE A 146 11.74 -6.99 13.94
C PHE A 146 11.59 -5.60 13.31
N VAL A 147 12.68 -5.08 12.75
CA VAL A 147 12.72 -3.78 12.08
C VAL A 147 12.52 -3.99 10.58
N PHE A 148 11.45 -3.40 10.05
CA PHE A 148 11.10 -3.43 8.64
C PHE A 148 11.22 -2.04 8.03
N VAL A 149 11.57 -2.00 6.74
CA VAL A 149 11.60 -0.77 5.94
C VAL A 149 10.77 -0.92 4.67
N ASN A 150 10.24 0.19 4.17
CA ASN A 150 9.54 0.24 2.89
C ASN A 150 9.80 1.59 2.20
N PHE A 151 10.01 1.57 0.88
CA PHE A 151 10.18 2.78 0.08
C PHE A 151 8.85 3.43 -0.32
N ASP A 152 7.75 2.68 -0.24
CA ASP A 152 6.42 3.23 -0.44
C ASP A 152 5.93 3.86 0.86
N SER A 153 5.94 5.19 0.92
CA SER A 153 5.52 5.94 2.10
C SER A 153 4.03 5.77 2.40
N ASP A 154 3.23 5.38 1.42
CA ASP A 154 1.76 5.37 1.49
C ASP A 154 1.19 3.95 1.64
N ASP A 155 2.05 2.94 1.73
CA ASP A 155 1.65 1.55 1.92
C ASP A 155 1.01 1.33 3.31
N LYS A 156 0.30 0.21 3.48
CA LYS A 156 -0.24 -0.17 4.78
C LYS A 156 0.89 -0.51 5.76
N PRO A 157 0.70 -0.29 7.07
CA PRO A 157 1.71 -0.61 8.07
C PRO A 157 2.07 -2.10 8.03
N VAL A 158 3.28 -2.44 8.48
CA VAL A 158 3.79 -3.83 8.46
C VAL A 158 2.87 -4.80 9.22
N SER A 159 2.23 -4.32 10.29
CA SER A 159 1.28 -5.08 11.08
C SER A 159 0.01 -5.46 10.32
N HIS A 160 -0.37 -4.71 9.27
CA HIS A 160 -1.50 -5.08 8.41
C HIS A 160 -1.24 -6.40 7.67
N TYR A 161 0.02 -6.61 7.27
CA TYR A 161 0.42 -7.76 6.46
C TYR A 161 0.76 -8.97 7.33
N PHE A 162 1.44 -8.74 8.44
CA PHE A 162 2.08 -9.81 9.21
C PHE A 162 1.72 -9.81 10.70
N GLY A 163 0.84 -8.91 11.17
CA GLY A 163 0.54 -8.76 12.60
C GLY A 163 0.12 -10.05 13.29
N ASP A 164 -0.66 -10.88 12.61
CA ASP A 164 -1.18 -12.14 13.14
C ASP A 164 -0.09 -13.17 13.46
N VAL A 165 1.10 -13.10 12.83
CA VAL A 165 2.20 -14.02 13.13
C VAL A 165 2.69 -13.88 14.57
N LEU A 166 2.59 -12.68 15.14
CA LEU A 166 3.03 -12.43 16.52
C LEU A 166 2.16 -13.18 17.53
N ASN A 167 0.87 -13.34 17.24
CA ASN A 167 -0.05 -14.11 18.09
C ASN A 167 0.29 -15.60 18.02
N ILE A 168 0.57 -16.13 16.83
CA ILE A 168 0.94 -17.55 16.63
C ILE A 168 2.23 -17.88 17.40
N ILE A 169 3.22 -17.00 17.33
CA ILE A 169 4.49 -17.17 18.06
C ILE A 169 4.26 -17.04 19.57
N ALA A 170 3.48 -16.06 20.03
CA ALA A 170 3.20 -15.88 21.44
C ALA A 170 2.47 -17.09 22.06
N ASP A 171 1.53 -17.69 21.33
CA ASP A 171 0.81 -18.91 21.75
C ASP A 171 1.73 -20.12 21.94
N SER A 172 2.93 -20.12 21.33
CA SER A 172 3.94 -21.16 21.52
C SER A 172 4.73 -21.05 22.83
N GLY A 173 4.57 -19.94 23.56
CA GLY A 173 5.29 -19.64 24.80
C GLY A 173 6.55 -18.80 24.62
N ILE A 174 6.85 -18.32 23.41
CA ILE A 174 8.01 -17.46 23.16
C ILE A 174 7.70 -16.00 23.48
N ASP A 175 8.43 -15.45 24.44
CA ASP A 175 8.46 -14.01 24.69
C ASP A 175 9.44 -13.30 23.76
N LEU A 176 8.91 -12.78 22.65
CA LEU A 176 9.67 -12.02 21.65
C LEU A 176 10.34 -10.74 22.19
N SER A 177 9.94 -10.24 23.37
CA SER A 177 10.54 -9.06 23.99
C SER A 177 11.81 -9.39 24.78
N ASN A 178 12.02 -10.67 25.12
CA ASN A 178 13.08 -11.13 26.00
C ASN A 178 14.00 -12.17 25.33
N LEU A 179 14.60 -11.76 24.21
CA LEU A 179 15.55 -12.56 23.46
C LEU A 179 16.95 -11.92 23.45
N TYR A 180 17.97 -12.76 23.36
CA TYR A 180 19.37 -12.37 23.22
C TYR A 180 19.86 -12.77 21.84
N LEU A 181 20.48 -11.81 21.16
CA LEU A 181 21.19 -12.03 19.90
C LEU A 181 22.38 -12.96 20.17
N TRP A 182 22.41 -14.09 19.49
CA TRP A 182 23.50 -15.07 19.57
C TRP A 182 24.53 -14.81 18.48
N GLU A 183 24.11 -14.90 17.23
CA GLU A 183 24.98 -14.75 16.07
C GLU A 183 24.18 -14.25 14.87
N ARG A 184 24.86 -13.51 13.98
CA ARG A 184 24.39 -13.19 12.64
C ARG A 184 25.44 -13.64 11.64
N SER A 185 25.04 -14.40 10.64
CA SER A 185 25.92 -14.93 9.59
C SER A 185 25.33 -14.65 8.21
N SER A 186 26.20 -14.39 7.22
CA SER A 186 25.78 -14.25 5.82
C SER A 186 25.94 -15.57 5.08
N TRP A 187 25.12 -15.78 4.06
CA TRP A 187 25.15 -16.98 3.24
C TRP A 187 24.87 -16.65 1.77
N GLU A 188 25.28 -17.56 0.88
CA GLU A 188 25.04 -17.52 -0.56
C GLU A 188 24.62 -18.90 -1.04
N SER A 189 23.80 -18.97 -2.08
CA SER A 189 23.33 -20.23 -2.69
C SER A 189 23.38 -20.16 -4.22
N ASN A 190 23.57 -21.32 -4.87
CA ASN A 190 23.57 -21.45 -6.33
C ASN A 190 22.16 -21.72 -6.89
N SER A 191 21.13 -21.34 -6.13
CA SER A 191 19.74 -21.51 -6.47
C SER A 191 18.98 -20.18 -6.48
N ASN A 192 17.94 -20.07 -7.30
CA ASN A 192 17.05 -18.93 -7.28
C ASN A 192 16.39 -18.79 -5.90
N TRP A 193 16.22 -17.56 -5.42
CA TRP A 193 15.60 -17.27 -4.11
C TRP A 193 14.21 -17.90 -3.96
N LYS A 194 13.43 -17.98 -5.04
CA LYS A 194 12.13 -18.68 -5.05
C LYS A 194 12.31 -20.17 -4.84
N THR A 195 13.25 -20.82 -5.52
CA THR A 195 13.51 -22.25 -5.35
C THR A 195 13.84 -22.61 -3.90
N MET A 196 14.63 -21.77 -3.22
CA MET A 196 14.93 -21.97 -1.79
C MET A 196 13.69 -21.80 -0.91
N LEU A 197 12.90 -20.75 -1.12
CA LEU A 197 11.66 -20.54 -0.36
C LEU A 197 10.58 -21.59 -0.66
N GLU A 198 10.51 -22.08 -1.90
CA GLU A 198 9.61 -23.16 -2.29
C GLU A 198 9.96 -24.44 -1.53
N ASN A 199 11.25 -24.81 -1.47
CA ASN A 199 11.74 -25.92 -0.64
C ASN A 199 11.40 -25.72 0.85
N TYR A 200 11.54 -24.49 1.35
CA TYR A 200 11.18 -24.16 2.73
C TYR A 200 9.68 -24.32 3.02
N LEU A 201 8.79 -24.07 2.04
CA LEU A 201 7.33 -23.95 2.23
C LEU A 201 6.57 -25.28 2.30
N GLU A 202 7.27 -26.41 2.26
CA GLU A 202 6.69 -27.74 2.37
C GLU A 202 7.58 -28.67 3.20
N CYS A 203 7.01 -29.80 3.62
CA CYS A 203 7.75 -30.84 4.33
C CYS A 203 7.48 -32.24 3.72
N TYR A 204 7.15 -32.27 2.44
CA TYR A 204 7.02 -33.46 1.62
C TYR A 204 8.37 -34.12 1.38
N HIS A 205 9.45 -33.36 1.22
CA HIS A 205 10.82 -33.90 1.10
C HIS A 205 11.39 -34.36 2.46
N CYS A 206 10.93 -33.79 3.58
CA CYS A 206 11.51 -33.99 4.92
C CYS A 206 11.75 -35.46 5.32
N PRO A 207 10.81 -36.41 5.13
CA PRO A 207 11.01 -37.81 5.54
C PRO A 207 12.19 -38.48 4.83
N VAL A 208 12.51 -38.03 3.63
CA VAL A 208 13.55 -38.62 2.78
C VAL A 208 14.87 -37.88 2.94
N ALA A 209 14.84 -36.55 2.85
CA ALA A 209 16.04 -35.73 2.82
C ALA A 209 16.60 -35.40 4.20
N HIS A 210 15.74 -35.31 5.22
CA HIS A 210 16.13 -34.92 6.57
C HIS A 210 15.78 -36.01 7.61
N PRO A 211 16.48 -37.16 7.62
CA PRO A 211 16.24 -38.20 8.62
C PRO A 211 16.34 -37.67 10.06
N GLY A 212 17.31 -36.78 10.35
CA GLY A 212 17.49 -36.19 11.67
C GLY A 212 16.32 -35.29 12.08
N PHE A 213 15.84 -34.45 11.16
CA PHE A 213 14.66 -33.60 11.36
C PHE A 213 13.39 -34.40 11.55
N SER A 214 13.15 -35.39 10.69
CA SER A 214 11.98 -36.26 10.78
C SER A 214 11.98 -37.17 12.02
N ALA A 215 13.16 -37.37 12.64
CA ALA A 215 13.28 -38.02 13.95
C ALA A 215 12.99 -37.05 15.12
N ALA A 216 13.22 -35.75 14.94
CA ALA A 216 12.97 -34.71 15.93
C ALA A 216 11.51 -34.23 15.92
N ILE A 217 10.95 -34.04 14.74
CA ILE A 217 9.67 -33.38 14.47
C ILE A 217 8.77 -34.36 13.73
N ASP A 218 7.49 -34.36 14.08
CA ASP A 218 6.48 -35.16 13.41
C ASP A 218 6.04 -34.48 12.11
N VAL A 219 6.62 -34.95 11.01
CA VAL A 219 6.36 -34.50 9.65
C VAL A 219 5.29 -35.34 8.94
N ASP A 220 4.55 -36.18 9.67
CA ASP A 220 3.41 -36.90 9.10
C ASP A 220 2.37 -35.90 8.56
N PRO A 221 1.85 -36.08 7.33
CA PRO A 221 0.90 -35.13 6.73
C PRO A 221 -0.36 -34.87 7.56
N ASP A 222 -0.79 -35.82 8.39
CA ASP A 222 -1.96 -35.66 9.26
C ASP A 222 -1.63 -34.89 10.56
N SER A 223 -0.35 -34.78 10.92
CA SER A 223 0.13 -34.06 12.11
C SER A 223 0.77 -32.71 11.78
N TYR A 224 1.43 -32.57 10.64
CA TYR A 224 2.18 -31.38 10.24
C TYR A 224 1.27 -30.37 9.56
N LYS A 225 0.98 -29.26 10.26
CA LYS A 225 -0.05 -28.31 9.86
C LYS A 225 0.53 -27.22 8.96
N LEU A 226 -0.02 -27.10 7.75
CA LEU A 226 0.29 -26.04 6.79
C LEU A 226 -0.87 -25.03 6.75
N THR A 227 -0.58 -23.75 7.00
CA THR A 227 -1.59 -22.67 7.01
C THR A 227 -1.17 -21.51 6.11
N SER A 228 -2.06 -21.14 5.19
CA SER A 228 -1.86 -20.02 4.26
C SER A 228 -2.63 -18.78 4.75
N TYR A 229 -1.93 -17.64 4.81
CA TYR A 229 -2.51 -16.32 5.06
C TYR A 229 -2.23 -15.43 3.83
N PRO A 230 -2.91 -14.27 3.69
CA PRO A 230 -2.79 -13.48 2.47
C PRO A 230 -1.36 -13.04 2.10
N TYR A 231 -0.49 -12.81 3.09
CA TYR A 231 0.89 -12.34 2.87
C TYR A 231 1.94 -13.07 3.71
N PHE A 232 1.55 -14.11 4.45
CA PHE A 232 2.51 -14.95 5.15
C PHE A 232 2.01 -16.40 5.20
N PHE A 233 2.93 -17.33 5.42
CA PHE A 233 2.66 -18.76 5.45
C PHE A 233 3.21 -19.33 6.75
N SER A 234 2.53 -20.30 7.34
CA SER A 234 2.93 -20.90 8.62
C SER A 234 2.87 -22.42 8.56
N GLN A 235 3.91 -23.06 9.08
CA GLN A 235 4.00 -24.50 9.24
C GLN A 235 4.22 -24.82 10.70
N VAL A 236 3.49 -25.78 11.24
CA VAL A 236 3.59 -26.19 12.65
C VAL A 236 3.67 -27.70 12.75
N GLY A 237 4.73 -28.19 13.41
CA GLY A 237 5.01 -29.61 13.60
C GLY A 237 5.24 -29.93 15.07
N LYS A 238 4.81 -31.10 15.54
CA LYS A 238 5.00 -31.48 16.96
C LYS A 238 6.34 -32.15 17.16
N ALA A 239 6.98 -31.93 18.31
CA ALA A 239 8.15 -32.73 18.67
C ALA A 239 7.78 -34.22 18.81
N ARG A 240 8.63 -35.12 18.29
CA ARG A 240 8.49 -36.56 18.52
C ARG A 240 9.04 -36.95 19.90
N SER A 241 8.37 -37.90 20.54
CA SER A 241 8.79 -38.45 21.84
C SER A 241 10.12 -39.23 21.73
N GLY A 242 10.83 -39.34 22.85
CA GLY A 242 12.16 -39.98 22.92
C GLY A 242 12.22 -41.45 22.46
N GLU A 243 11.10 -42.18 22.47
CA GLU A 243 11.04 -43.58 22.00
C GLU A 243 11.28 -43.71 20.48
N SER A 244 10.84 -42.74 19.66
CA SER A 244 11.12 -42.73 18.22
C SER A 244 12.60 -42.43 17.94
N LYS A 245 13.23 -41.56 18.74
CA LYS A 245 14.66 -41.21 18.63
C LYS A 245 15.57 -42.42 18.89
N ALA A 246 15.24 -43.20 19.90
CA ALA A 246 16.01 -44.40 20.28
C ALA A 246 16.04 -45.49 19.19
N LYS A 247 14.97 -45.61 18.39
CA LYS A 247 14.90 -46.57 17.28
C LYS A 247 15.77 -46.16 16.08
N ALA A 248 15.95 -44.87 15.84
CA ALA A 248 16.62 -44.37 14.63
C ALA A 248 18.16 -44.27 14.76
N ARG A 249 18.74 -44.28 15.97
CA ARG A 249 20.18 -44.04 16.23
C ARG A 249 20.73 -42.76 15.58
N LEU A 250 19.88 -41.80 15.30
CA LEU A 250 20.25 -40.51 14.71
C LEU A 250 20.63 -39.52 15.81
N LYS A 251 21.67 -38.72 15.57
CA LYS A 251 22.04 -37.62 16.47
C LYS A 251 21.04 -36.48 16.25
N VAL A 252 20.25 -36.18 17.27
CA VAL A 252 19.28 -35.07 17.29
C VAL A 252 19.58 -34.25 18.55
N TYR A 253 19.40 -32.94 18.48
CA TYR A 253 19.47 -32.08 19.67
C TYR A 253 18.36 -32.44 20.66
N ASP A 254 18.51 -32.00 21.91
CA ASP A 254 17.48 -32.24 22.93
C ASP A 254 16.23 -31.40 22.64
N THR A 255 15.10 -32.05 22.38
CA THR A 255 13.82 -31.35 22.15
C THR A 255 13.00 -31.23 23.41
N THR A 256 13.54 -31.63 24.58
CA THR A 256 12.88 -31.39 25.86
C THR A 256 12.98 -29.92 26.23
N GLY A 257 11.90 -29.37 26.78
CA GLY A 257 11.81 -27.97 27.15
C GLY A 257 10.38 -27.48 27.12
N GLU A 258 10.19 -26.16 27.12
CA GLU A 258 8.89 -25.50 27.18
C GLU A 258 8.21 -25.47 25.80
N ILE A 259 8.99 -25.32 24.73
CA ILE A 259 8.49 -25.25 23.35
C ILE A 259 8.24 -26.67 22.82
N GLN A 260 6.97 -27.01 22.60
CA GLN A 260 6.56 -28.37 22.17
C GLN A 260 6.44 -28.53 20.66
N GLU A 261 6.36 -27.42 19.92
CA GLU A 261 6.07 -27.39 18.49
C GLU A 261 7.14 -26.62 17.75
N SER A 262 7.55 -27.13 16.58
CA SER A 262 8.32 -26.38 15.61
C SER A 262 7.40 -25.43 14.87
N GLN A 263 7.85 -24.21 14.60
CA GLN A 263 7.13 -23.26 13.76
C GLN A 263 8.06 -22.70 12.68
N TYR A 264 7.56 -22.66 11.45
CA TYR A 264 8.29 -22.14 10.29
C TYR A 264 7.38 -21.18 9.53
N HIS A 265 7.75 -19.91 9.51
CA HIS A 265 6.94 -18.85 8.92
C HIS A 265 7.67 -18.17 7.78
N VAL A 266 7.02 -17.99 6.63
CA VAL A 266 7.50 -17.09 5.57
C VAL A 266 6.63 -15.85 5.57
N LEU A 267 7.24 -14.67 5.72
CA LEU A 267 6.61 -13.37 5.53
C LEU A 267 7.03 -12.84 4.16
N TRP A 268 6.03 -12.46 3.36
CA TRP A 268 6.26 -11.98 2.00
C TRP A 268 7.19 -10.75 1.99
N PRO A 269 8.16 -10.67 1.06
CA PRO A 269 8.47 -11.69 0.05
C PRO A 269 9.46 -12.74 0.52
N ASN A 270 10.36 -12.41 1.43
CA ASN A 270 11.62 -13.13 1.58
C ASN A 270 12.19 -13.16 2.99
N PHE A 271 11.33 -13.10 4.00
CA PHE A 271 11.76 -13.15 5.40
C PHE A 271 11.18 -14.39 6.07
N THR A 272 12.02 -15.18 6.74
CA THR A 272 11.58 -16.37 7.47
C THR A 272 11.81 -16.25 8.97
N ILE A 273 10.95 -16.89 9.74
CA ILE A 273 11.08 -17.05 11.19
C ILE A 273 10.99 -18.55 11.49
N ASN A 274 11.99 -19.09 12.17
CA ASN A 274 12.05 -20.50 12.56
C ASN A 274 12.11 -20.61 14.08
N ILE A 275 11.32 -21.53 14.60
CA ILE A 275 11.27 -21.90 16.01
C ILE A 275 11.37 -23.42 16.08
N ASN A 276 12.32 -23.93 16.84
CA ASN A 276 12.48 -25.36 17.06
C ASN A 276 11.93 -25.78 18.44
N PRO A 277 11.46 -27.02 18.64
CA PRO A 277 11.11 -27.54 19.95
C PRO A 277 12.28 -27.50 20.96
N GLY A 278 11.96 -27.57 22.25
CA GLY A 278 12.94 -27.52 23.34
C GLY A 278 12.87 -26.21 24.12
N PHE A 279 13.99 -25.53 24.32
CA PHE A 279 14.01 -24.26 25.05
C PHE A 279 13.73 -23.06 24.12
N PRO A 280 13.22 -21.93 24.64
CA PRO A 280 12.85 -20.78 23.81
C PRO A 280 13.99 -20.29 22.91
N ASN A 281 13.82 -20.49 21.61
CA ASN A 281 14.76 -20.17 20.54
C ASN A 281 14.00 -19.57 19.36
N LEU A 282 14.68 -18.75 18.58
CA LEU A 282 14.15 -18.19 17.36
C LEU A 282 15.30 -17.90 16.42
N SER A 283 15.17 -18.28 15.16
CA SER A 283 16.06 -17.84 14.10
C SER A 283 15.28 -17.14 13.01
N VAL A 284 15.95 -16.25 12.29
CA VAL A 284 15.36 -15.59 11.12
C VAL A 284 16.33 -15.59 9.97
N ASP A 285 15.81 -15.68 8.74
CA ASP A 285 16.60 -15.63 7.52
C ASP A 285 16.01 -14.64 6.52
N VAL A 286 16.86 -14.01 5.72
CA VAL A 286 16.47 -13.14 4.61
C VAL A 286 16.99 -13.71 3.30
N TRP A 287 16.11 -13.93 2.33
CA TRP A 287 16.41 -14.62 1.08
C TRP A 287 16.38 -13.64 -0.10
N ASN A 288 17.48 -12.94 -0.36
CA ASN A 288 17.54 -11.97 -1.45
C ASN A 288 17.93 -12.63 -2.77
N SER A 289 17.38 -12.11 -3.87
CA SER A 289 17.86 -12.45 -5.22
C SER A 289 19.30 -11.96 -5.42
N ASN A 290 20.15 -12.81 -5.99
CA ASN A 290 21.49 -12.46 -6.47
C ASN A 290 21.60 -12.75 -7.98
N GLY A 291 20.55 -12.38 -8.72
CA GLY A 291 20.38 -12.71 -10.13
C GLY A 291 19.43 -13.90 -10.34
N PRO A 292 19.29 -14.39 -11.58
CA PRO A 292 18.31 -15.42 -11.89
C PRO A 292 18.61 -16.75 -11.22
N ASN A 293 19.87 -17.17 -11.11
CA ASN A 293 20.21 -18.54 -10.66
C ASN A 293 20.91 -18.58 -9.31
N LYS A 294 20.83 -17.50 -8.51
CA LYS A 294 21.54 -17.38 -7.24
C LYS A 294 20.73 -16.59 -6.24
N ALA A 295 20.99 -16.87 -4.99
CA ALA A 295 20.44 -16.14 -3.86
C ALA A 295 21.55 -15.82 -2.88
N GLN A 296 21.28 -14.83 -2.04
CA GLN A 296 22.16 -14.46 -0.94
C GLN A 296 21.32 -13.95 0.21
N GLY A 297 21.89 -13.97 1.41
CA GLY A 297 21.14 -13.63 2.58
C GLY A 297 21.96 -13.53 3.83
N PHE A 298 21.22 -13.49 4.93
CA PHE A 298 21.80 -13.64 6.25
C PHE A 298 20.80 -14.33 7.17
N SER A 299 21.35 -14.99 8.18
CA SER A 299 20.63 -15.67 9.25
C SER A 299 20.97 -14.99 10.57
N THR A 300 19.98 -14.83 11.45
CA THR A 300 20.19 -14.31 12.81
C THR A 300 19.57 -15.25 13.82
N GLN A 301 20.34 -15.63 14.84
CA GLN A 301 19.95 -16.60 15.87
C GLN A 301 19.69 -15.88 17.19
N PHE A 302 18.62 -16.26 17.87
CA PHE A 302 18.19 -15.70 19.14
C PHE A 302 17.79 -16.80 20.14
N PHE A 303 18.10 -16.57 21.41
CA PHE A 303 17.70 -17.44 22.52
C PHE A 303 17.18 -16.62 23.69
N ALA A 304 16.26 -17.17 24.47
CA ALA A 304 15.88 -16.54 25.74
C ALA A 304 17.04 -16.56 26.75
N PRO A 305 17.07 -15.63 27.72
CA PRO A 305 18.04 -15.70 28.80
C PRO A 305 17.91 -17.01 29.58
N GLY A 306 19.05 -17.61 29.93
CA GLY A 306 19.10 -18.84 30.73
C GLY A 306 19.10 -20.14 29.92
N VAL A 307 18.93 -20.08 28.60
CA VAL A 307 19.14 -21.25 27.73
C VAL A 307 20.59 -21.71 27.83
N ASP A 308 20.80 -23.02 28.03
CA ASP A 308 22.14 -23.60 28.14
C ASP A 308 22.94 -23.41 26.85
N LYS A 309 24.21 -23.05 27.01
CA LYS A 309 25.09 -22.73 25.88
C LYS A 309 25.33 -23.94 24.97
N ASN A 310 25.54 -25.13 25.56
CA ASN A 310 25.82 -26.33 24.78
C ASN A 310 24.56 -26.76 24.02
N TRP A 311 23.39 -26.65 24.65
CA TRP A 311 22.12 -26.91 23.99
C TRP A 311 21.91 -25.98 22.78
N ALA A 312 22.15 -24.67 22.95
CA ALA A 312 22.05 -23.71 21.86
C ALA A 312 23.01 -24.03 20.72
N GLU A 313 24.27 -24.40 21.03
CA GLU A 313 25.26 -24.82 20.05
C GLU A 313 24.84 -26.10 19.29
N GLU A 314 24.24 -27.08 19.98
CA GLU A 314 23.70 -28.29 19.37
C GLU A 314 22.54 -28.00 18.42
N LEU A 315 21.61 -27.13 18.81
CA LEU A 315 20.52 -26.71 17.94
C LEU A 315 21.03 -25.98 16.68
N VAL A 316 21.97 -25.05 16.85
CA VAL A 316 22.56 -24.30 15.72
C VAL A 316 23.28 -25.26 14.77
N GLN A 317 24.03 -26.24 15.29
CA GLN A 317 24.67 -27.27 14.47
C GLN A 317 23.66 -28.13 13.73
N PHE A 318 22.58 -28.52 14.40
CA PHE A 318 21.49 -29.29 13.80
C PHE A 318 20.82 -28.53 12.64
N ASN A 319 20.43 -27.27 12.86
CA ASN A 319 19.84 -26.43 11.82
C ASN A 319 20.80 -26.16 10.66
N THR A 320 22.09 -25.98 10.96
CA THR A 320 23.14 -25.84 9.93
C THR A 320 23.27 -27.11 9.08
N GLN A 321 23.11 -28.29 9.68
CA GLN A 321 23.12 -29.55 8.94
C GLN A 321 21.91 -29.63 7.99
N VAL A 322 20.70 -29.38 8.49
CA VAL A 322 19.47 -29.40 7.69
C VAL A 322 19.57 -28.41 6.52
N GLY A 323 20.05 -27.18 6.78
CA GLY A 323 20.24 -26.19 5.71
C GLY A 323 21.20 -26.64 4.61
N ARG A 324 22.25 -27.39 4.92
CA ARG A 324 23.14 -27.97 3.89
C ARG A 324 22.47 -29.06 3.07
N GLU A 325 21.63 -29.88 3.72
CA GLU A 325 20.84 -30.90 3.04
C GLU A 325 19.86 -30.22 2.05
N ASP A 326 19.25 -29.10 2.44
CA ASP A 326 18.39 -28.26 1.57
C ASP A 326 19.17 -27.58 0.43
N ASP A 327 20.37 -27.06 0.70
CA ASP A 327 21.22 -26.46 -0.33
C ASP A 327 21.55 -27.49 -1.44
N ASP A 328 21.88 -28.73 -1.07
CA ASP A 328 22.16 -29.80 -2.04
C ASP A 328 20.94 -30.11 -2.92
N LEU A 329 19.73 -30.11 -2.35
CA LEU A 329 18.47 -30.32 -3.07
C LEU A 329 18.18 -29.16 -4.02
N THR A 330 18.18 -27.93 -3.51
CA THR A 330 17.82 -26.75 -4.27
C THR A 330 18.82 -26.48 -5.39
N ASP A 331 20.13 -26.68 -5.16
CA ASP A 331 21.15 -26.57 -6.22
C ASP A 331 20.93 -27.61 -7.31
N SER A 332 20.41 -28.80 -6.96
CA SER A 332 20.01 -29.81 -7.94
C SER A 332 18.77 -29.40 -8.73
N VAL A 333 17.76 -28.85 -8.07
CA VAL A 333 16.57 -28.29 -8.72
C VAL A 333 16.97 -27.17 -9.67
N GLN A 334 17.86 -26.26 -9.28
CA GLN A 334 18.32 -25.18 -10.15
C GLN A 334 19.03 -25.70 -11.41
N ARG A 335 19.85 -26.75 -11.30
CA ARG A 335 20.44 -27.41 -12.48
C ARG A 335 19.37 -27.99 -13.40
N GLY A 336 18.31 -28.58 -12.83
CA GLY A 336 17.14 -29.04 -13.59
C GLY A 336 16.39 -27.91 -14.30
N LEU A 337 16.14 -26.80 -13.60
CA LEU A 337 15.49 -25.60 -14.16
C LEU A 337 16.30 -25.00 -15.31
N LEU A 338 17.64 -24.99 -15.20
CA LEU A 338 18.55 -24.55 -16.27
C LEU A 338 18.52 -25.45 -17.52
N ALA A 339 18.23 -26.74 -17.36
CA ALA A 339 18.03 -27.62 -18.51
C ALA A 339 16.76 -27.27 -19.31
N GLY A 340 15.82 -26.56 -18.69
CA GLY A 340 14.60 -26.03 -19.32
C GLY A 340 13.52 -27.08 -19.61
N LEU A 341 13.76 -28.36 -19.30
CA LEU A 341 12.85 -29.48 -19.58
C LEU A 341 12.68 -30.40 -18.36
N PRO A 342 11.44 -30.82 -18.02
CA PRO A 342 10.18 -30.27 -18.54
C PRO A 342 10.06 -28.77 -18.19
N GLU A 343 9.29 -28.02 -19.00
CA GLU A 343 9.15 -26.58 -18.78
C GLU A 343 8.48 -26.26 -17.44
N GLN A 344 7.56 -27.12 -16.99
CA GLN A 344 6.82 -26.97 -15.74
C GLN A 344 6.76 -28.30 -14.98
N GLY A 345 6.71 -28.21 -13.66
CA GLY A 345 6.48 -29.31 -12.74
C GLY A 345 5.03 -29.38 -12.28
N ARG A 346 4.77 -30.35 -11.39
CA ARG A 346 3.44 -30.62 -10.82
C ARG A 346 3.53 -30.76 -9.30
N PHE A 347 2.84 -29.88 -8.60
CA PHE A 347 2.68 -29.93 -7.15
C PHE A 347 1.53 -30.85 -6.72
N LEU A 348 1.73 -31.48 -5.56
CA LEU A 348 0.75 -32.18 -4.76
C LEU A 348 0.02 -31.17 -3.87
N LYS A 349 -1.17 -30.76 -4.30
CA LYS A 349 -1.94 -29.67 -3.69
C LYS A 349 -2.30 -29.81 -2.20
N ASN A 350 -2.15 -30.99 -1.60
CA ASN A 350 -2.41 -31.19 -0.17
C ASN A 350 -1.14 -31.10 0.69
N SER A 351 0.03 -31.22 0.06
CA SER A 351 1.35 -31.21 0.73
C SER A 351 2.16 -29.95 0.38
N GLU A 352 1.86 -29.32 -0.76
CA GLU A 352 2.65 -28.22 -1.35
C GLU A 352 1.77 -26.99 -1.66
N GLN A 353 0.62 -26.85 -1.00
CA GLN A 353 -0.31 -25.73 -1.20
C GLN A 353 0.33 -24.36 -0.90
N LEU A 354 1.26 -24.29 0.05
CA LEU A 354 1.91 -23.03 0.40
C LEU A 354 2.83 -22.55 -0.72
N ILE A 355 3.48 -23.48 -1.45
CA ILE A 355 4.24 -23.16 -2.66
C ILE A 355 3.32 -22.54 -3.72
N ILE A 356 2.16 -23.16 -3.95
CA ILE A 356 1.19 -22.68 -4.94
C ILE A 356 0.77 -21.24 -4.61
N ASP A 357 0.42 -20.97 -3.34
CA ASP A 357 -0.01 -19.64 -2.91
C ASP A 357 1.14 -18.62 -2.95
N PHE A 358 2.36 -19.02 -2.61
CA PHE A 358 3.55 -18.20 -2.76
C PHE A 358 3.82 -17.84 -4.24
N GLN A 359 3.77 -18.80 -5.15
CA GLN A 359 3.94 -18.53 -6.59
C GLN A 359 2.85 -17.61 -7.14
N LYS A 360 1.62 -17.68 -6.62
CA LYS A 360 0.57 -16.71 -6.95
C LYS A 360 0.93 -15.30 -6.51
N LEU A 361 1.54 -15.11 -5.32
CA LEU A 361 2.03 -13.79 -4.90
C LEU A 361 3.11 -13.26 -5.86
N VAL A 362 4.05 -14.12 -6.28
CA VAL A 362 5.07 -13.79 -7.28
C VAL A 362 4.43 -13.34 -8.60
N VAL A 363 3.52 -14.14 -9.16
CA VAL A 363 2.81 -13.80 -10.41
C VAL A 363 2.07 -12.48 -10.26
N ASN A 364 1.29 -12.32 -9.20
CA ASN A 364 0.52 -11.10 -8.97
C ASN A 364 1.42 -9.87 -8.85
N ALA A 365 2.57 -9.98 -8.18
CA ALA A 365 3.50 -8.86 -8.03
C ALA A 365 4.16 -8.47 -9.37
N LEU A 366 4.57 -9.45 -10.18
CA LEU A 366 5.15 -9.18 -11.51
C LEU A 366 4.13 -8.74 -12.55
N SER A 367 2.85 -9.06 -12.34
CA SER A 367 1.75 -8.68 -13.23
C SER A 367 1.08 -7.36 -12.86
N ARG A 368 1.44 -6.74 -11.73
CA ARG A 368 1.05 -5.36 -11.43
C ARG A 368 1.59 -4.47 -12.55
N LYS A 369 0.71 -3.98 -13.43
CA LYS A 369 1.04 -2.91 -14.38
C LYS A 369 1.79 -1.84 -13.60
N GLY A 370 3.05 -1.59 -13.97
CA GLY A 370 3.87 -0.63 -13.28
C GLY A 370 3.13 0.70 -13.16
N ASN A 371 2.68 1.04 -11.95
CA ASN A 371 2.44 2.41 -11.52
C ASN A 371 3.80 3.13 -11.28
N SER A 372 4.85 2.71 -12.00
CA SER A 372 6.06 3.48 -12.13
C SER A 372 5.72 4.67 -13.00
N LYS A 373 5.54 5.83 -12.37
CA LYS A 373 5.49 7.17 -12.99
C LYS A 373 6.70 7.48 -13.89
N THR A 374 7.64 6.54 -14.06
CA THR A 374 8.93 6.72 -14.73
C THR A 374 8.97 6.20 -16.18
N THR A 375 8.07 5.28 -16.58
CA THR A 375 8.12 4.72 -17.96
C THR A 375 7.27 5.52 -18.96
N THR A 376 6.23 6.21 -18.50
CA THR A 376 5.43 7.11 -19.35
C THR A 376 6.19 8.39 -19.73
N ALA A 377 7.18 8.79 -18.92
CA ALA A 377 8.00 9.97 -19.20
C ALA A 377 9.00 9.73 -20.36
N LEU A 378 9.56 8.53 -20.52
CA LEU A 378 10.50 8.28 -21.63
C LEU A 378 9.80 8.09 -22.99
N ILE A 379 8.58 7.56 -23.01
CA ILE A 379 7.81 7.39 -24.26
C ILE A 379 7.21 8.74 -24.71
N LEU A 380 6.84 9.64 -23.77
CA LEU A 380 6.43 11.00 -24.15
C LEU A 380 7.60 11.87 -24.61
N VAL A 381 8.81 11.70 -24.08
CA VAL A 381 9.99 12.48 -24.52
C VAL A 381 10.45 12.06 -25.92
N PHE A 382 10.31 10.79 -26.31
CA PHE A 382 10.59 10.34 -27.69
C PHE A 382 9.46 10.71 -28.68
N ALA A 383 8.21 10.72 -28.25
CA ALA A 383 7.08 11.15 -29.10
C ALA A 383 7.05 12.68 -29.30
N LEU A 384 7.53 13.47 -28.33
CA LEU A 384 7.65 14.93 -28.45
C LEU A 384 8.87 15.37 -29.29
N PHE A 385 9.85 14.49 -29.52
CA PHE A 385 10.99 14.75 -30.41
C PHE A 385 10.66 14.55 -31.90
N ILE A 386 9.63 13.75 -32.22
CA ILE A 386 9.20 13.47 -33.61
C ILE A 386 8.12 14.45 -34.10
N CYS A 387 7.47 15.21 -33.20
CA CYS A 387 6.43 16.18 -33.56
C CYS A 387 6.85 17.66 -33.54
N SER A 388 8.15 17.99 -33.43
CA SER A 388 8.62 19.40 -33.41
C SER A 388 9.59 19.79 -34.53
N HIS A 389 9.87 18.93 -35.52
CA HIS A 389 10.65 19.31 -36.71
C HIS A 389 9.74 19.61 -37.91
N GLY A 390 9.02 20.73 -37.82
CA GLY A 390 8.13 21.20 -38.88
C GLY A 390 7.96 22.71 -38.94
N ALA A 391 8.99 23.49 -38.62
CA ALA A 391 9.16 24.87 -39.09
C ALA A 391 10.55 25.40 -38.69
N ALA A 392 11.48 25.41 -39.64
CA ALA A 392 12.61 26.31 -39.61
C ALA A 392 12.16 27.68 -40.16
N LEU A 393 12.57 28.78 -39.53
CA LEU A 393 13.15 29.99 -40.16
C LEU A 393 13.17 31.19 -39.18
N ALA A 394 14.25 31.96 -39.27
CA ALA A 394 14.62 33.21 -38.57
C ALA A 394 15.18 33.05 -37.14
N GLU A 395 16.28 33.67 -36.71
CA GLU A 395 17.41 34.35 -37.35
C GLU A 395 18.47 34.54 -36.23
N GLU A 396 19.76 34.48 -36.57
CA GLU A 396 20.89 34.86 -35.70
C GLU A 396 20.82 36.34 -35.33
N LEU A 397 21.29 36.73 -34.12
CA LEU A 397 22.05 37.98 -33.85
C LEU A 397 22.54 38.08 -32.38
N LEU A 398 23.79 37.64 -32.18
CA LEU A 398 24.86 38.13 -31.27
C LEU A 398 24.75 38.12 -29.70
N PRO A 399 25.91 38.08 -28.99
CA PRO A 399 26.03 37.62 -27.59
C PRO A 399 26.44 38.69 -26.56
N GLY A 400 26.17 38.40 -25.28
CA GLY A 400 26.91 38.91 -24.10
C GLY A 400 26.30 40.10 -23.34
N ALA A 401 26.04 39.90 -22.03
CA ALA A 401 26.31 40.86 -20.95
C ALA A 401 25.88 40.29 -19.58
N GLU A 402 26.71 40.55 -18.57
CA GLU A 402 26.64 40.08 -17.20
C GLU A 402 25.53 40.72 -16.34
N SER A 403 25.28 40.06 -15.20
CA SER A 403 24.96 40.65 -13.89
C SER A 403 23.71 41.53 -13.76
N SER A 404 22.70 41.00 -13.09
CA SER A 404 22.10 41.61 -11.88
C SER A 404 20.94 40.76 -11.38
N LEU A 405 21.19 40.01 -10.30
CA LEU A 405 20.16 39.75 -9.29
C LEU A 405 20.13 40.96 -8.35
N PRO A 406 18.95 41.37 -7.90
CA PRO A 406 18.71 41.26 -6.47
C PRO A 406 17.39 40.54 -6.16
N SER A 407 17.53 39.51 -5.33
CA SER A 407 16.87 39.44 -4.02
C SER A 407 15.38 39.75 -3.95
N SER A 408 14.56 38.76 -4.28
CA SER A 408 13.38 38.43 -3.47
C SER A 408 12.95 36.98 -3.75
N ILE A 409 13.51 36.05 -2.98
CA ILE A 409 12.85 34.79 -2.67
C ILE A 409 11.64 35.17 -1.80
N LEU A 410 10.51 35.43 -2.44
CA LEU A 410 9.23 35.21 -1.81
C LEU A 410 8.91 33.74 -2.06
N ILE A 411 9.05 32.96 -0.99
CA ILE A 411 8.19 31.81 -0.75
C ILE A 411 6.78 32.31 -1.10
N ALA A 412 6.12 31.68 -2.07
CA ALA A 412 4.68 31.79 -2.18
C ALA A 412 4.10 31.09 -0.94
N ALA A 413 4.16 31.78 0.20
CA ALA A 413 3.24 31.56 1.28
C ALA A 413 1.88 31.81 0.65
N SER A 414 0.94 30.89 0.80
CA SER A 414 -0.44 31.28 0.60
C SER A 414 -0.70 32.46 1.53
N GLU A 415 -1.01 33.62 0.96
CA GLU A 415 -1.29 34.87 1.68
C GLU A 415 -2.57 34.78 2.55
N ASP A 416 -3.19 33.59 2.67
CA ASP A 416 -4.53 33.42 3.24
C ASP A 416 -4.60 32.73 4.61
N ALA A 417 -3.53 32.10 5.12
CA ALA A 417 -3.58 31.53 6.47
C ALA A 417 -3.27 32.59 7.53
N LYS A 418 -4.15 33.60 7.67
CA LYS A 418 -4.24 34.32 8.95
C LYS A 418 -4.53 33.26 10.01
N GLY A 419 -3.69 33.17 11.05
CA GLY A 419 -3.94 32.30 12.20
C GLY A 419 -5.35 32.51 12.78
N PHE A 420 -5.78 31.62 13.65
CA PHE A 420 -7.10 31.73 14.26
C PHE A 420 -7.28 33.07 14.98
N SER A 421 -8.51 33.53 15.07
CA SER A 421 -8.86 34.76 15.79
C SER A 421 -9.26 34.44 17.24
N GLU A 422 -9.21 35.44 18.14
CA GLU A 422 -9.60 35.24 19.55
C GLU A 422 -11.02 34.67 19.74
N GLY A 423 -11.95 35.00 18.83
CA GLY A 423 -13.31 34.47 18.85
C GLY A 423 -13.44 33.01 18.47
N ASP A 424 -12.39 32.39 17.90
CA ASP A 424 -12.44 31.00 17.41
C ASP A 424 -12.18 29.97 18.52
N PHE A 425 -11.74 30.40 19.70
CA PHE A 425 -11.41 29.53 20.84
C PHE A 425 -11.98 30.04 22.16
N PRO A 426 -12.16 29.14 23.16
CA PRO A 426 -12.49 29.57 24.51
C PRO A 426 -11.41 30.50 25.07
N LYS A 427 -11.82 31.61 25.72
CA LYS A 427 -10.90 32.67 26.22
C LYS A 427 -9.73 32.12 27.05
N ARG A 428 -9.99 31.13 27.90
CA ARG A 428 -8.97 30.46 28.74
C ARG A 428 -7.87 29.80 27.91
N VAL A 429 -8.24 29.24 26.76
CA VAL A 429 -7.34 28.56 25.82
C VAL A 429 -6.56 29.59 25.02
N TRP A 430 -7.25 30.61 24.49
CA TRP A 430 -6.64 31.65 23.68
C TRP A 430 -5.65 32.55 24.45
N ALA A 431 -5.87 32.75 25.75
CA ALA A 431 -5.00 33.59 26.57
C ALA A 431 -3.54 33.10 26.67
N LYS A 432 -3.26 31.81 26.40
CA LYS A 432 -1.92 31.22 26.53
C LYS A 432 -1.19 31.15 25.17
N PRO A 433 -0.03 31.81 25.00
CA PRO A 433 0.72 31.82 23.72
C PRO A 433 1.00 30.42 23.15
N LYS A 434 1.48 29.50 23.98
CA LYS A 434 1.76 28.10 23.59
C LYS A 434 0.57 27.38 22.94
N TYR A 435 -0.66 27.66 23.40
CA TYR A 435 -1.86 27.00 22.86
C TYR A 435 -2.30 27.61 21.54
N ARG A 436 -2.13 28.93 21.38
CA ARG A 436 -2.34 29.62 20.11
C ARG A 436 -1.40 29.12 19.03
N GLU A 437 -0.10 29.01 19.35
CA GLU A 437 0.90 28.48 18.42
C GLU A 437 0.56 27.05 17.95
N LEU A 438 0.12 26.19 18.86
CA LEU A 438 -0.32 24.84 18.50
C LEU A 438 -1.59 24.85 17.64
N ALA A 439 -2.58 25.69 17.97
CA ALA A 439 -3.81 25.82 17.19
C ALA A 439 -3.54 26.34 15.77
N ASP A 440 -2.73 27.41 15.65
CA ASP A 440 -2.33 27.98 14.36
C ASP A 440 -1.51 26.97 13.54
N LYS A 441 -0.69 26.13 14.20
CA LYS A 441 0.02 25.05 13.54
C LYS A 441 -0.93 23.96 13.01
N VAL A 442 -2.00 23.61 13.72
CA VAL A 442 -3.04 22.70 13.17
C VAL A 442 -3.63 23.28 11.89
N LEU A 443 -4.00 24.57 11.91
CA LEU A 443 -4.55 25.25 10.74
C LEU A 443 -3.55 25.31 9.58
N LEU A 444 -2.29 25.63 9.86
CA LEU A 444 -1.24 25.66 8.86
C LEU A 444 -1.03 24.27 8.23
N ASP A 445 -0.95 23.23 9.06
CA ASP A 445 -0.79 21.85 8.60
C ASP A 445 -2.00 21.41 7.75
N TRP A 446 -3.22 21.75 8.17
CA TRP A 446 -4.45 21.46 7.43
C TRP A 446 -4.50 22.18 6.09
N THR A 447 -4.26 23.49 6.06
CA THR A 447 -4.27 24.30 4.83
C THR A 447 -3.22 23.80 3.83
N ASN A 448 -2.11 23.27 4.33
CA ASN A 448 -1.08 22.61 3.51
C ASN A 448 -1.39 21.13 3.21
N LYS A 449 -2.59 20.65 3.52
CA LYS A 449 -3.06 19.27 3.33
C LYS A 449 -2.20 18.19 4.01
N ARG A 450 -1.46 18.57 5.06
CA ARG A 450 -0.68 17.65 5.91
C ARG A 450 -1.56 17.13 7.05
N TYR A 451 -2.66 16.45 6.71
CA TYR A 451 -3.70 16.06 7.67
C TYR A 451 -3.21 15.17 8.83
N SER A 452 -2.26 14.28 8.57
CA SER A 452 -1.63 13.46 9.64
C SER A 452 -0.83 14.32 10.63
N ALA A 453 -0.08 15.32 10.13
CA ALA A 453 0.64 16.27 10.99
C ALA A 453 -0.31 17.18 11.76
N ALA A 454 -1.40 17.63 11.11
CA ALA A 454 -2.47 18.38 11.76
C ALA A 454 -3.12 17.55 12.89
N THR A 455 -3.29 16.24 12.68
CA THR A 455 -3.88 15.32 13.67
C THR A 455 -2.99 15.17 14.91
N GLU A 456 -1.69 14.95 14.73
CA GLU A 456 -0.76 14.86 15.87
C GLU A 456 -0.62 16.20 16.60
N THR A 457 -0.59 17.31 15.87
CA THR A 457 -0.57 18.65 16.48
C THR A 457 -1.86 18.92 17.28
N ALA A 458 -3.03 18.55 16.74
CA ALA A 458 -4.33 18.70 17.40
C ALA A 458 -4.43 17.82 18.66
N LYS A 459 -3.89 16.60 18.62
CA LYS A 459 -3.79 15.70 19.78
C LYS A 459 -2.89 16.29 20.86
N SER A 460 -1.73 16.85 20.50
CA SER A 460 -0.85 17.55 21.44
C SER A 460 -1.56 18.76 22.08
N LEU A 461 -2.27 19.57 21.29
CA LEU A 461 -3.08 20.67 21.82
C LEU A 461 -4.13 20.16 22.82
N ALA A 462 -4.90 19.13 22.45
CA ALA A 462 -5.91 18.52 23.31
C ALA A 462 -5.34 18.00 24.64
N GLN A 463 -4.18 17.35 24.62
CA GLN A 463 -3.48 16.86 25.82
C GLN A 463 -3.02 17.99 26.75
N ASN A 464 -2.53 19.10 26.17
CA ASN A 464 -2.07 20.26 26.91
C ASN A 464 -3.22 21.10 27.50
N VAL A 465 -4.32 21.24 26.76
CA VAL A 465 -5.45 22.10 27.13
C VAL A 465 -6.45 21.38 28.03
N LYS A 466 -6.68 20.08 27.77
CA LYS A 466 -7.75 19.26 28.36
C LYS A 466 -9.10 19.96 28.26
N PHE A 467 -9.60 20.09 27.03
CA PHE A 467 -10.85 20.79 26.75
C PHE A 467 -12.03 20.22 27.55
N LYS A 468 -12.88 21.11 28.05
CA LYS A 468 -14.16 20.74 28.65
C LYS A 468 -15.20 20.41 27.58
N ARG A 469 -16.29 19.75 27.96
CA ARG A 469 -17.34 19.31 27.02
C ARG A 469 -18.03 20.51 26.34
N ASP A 470 -18.35 21.55 27.10
CA ASP A 470 -18.89 22.82 26.58
C ASP A 470 -17.90 23.52 25.63
N GLU A 471 -16.59 23.48 25.92
CA GLU A 471 -15.54 24.02 25.04
C GLU A 471 -15.45 23.23 23.71
N ILE A 472 -15.59 21.90 23.75
CA ILE A 472 -15.59 21.03 22.55
C ILE A 472 -16.82 21.32 21.66
N GLU A 473 -18.01 21.45 22.26
CA GLU A 473 -19.22 21.77 21.51
C GLU A 473 -19.17 23.19 20.93
N GLN A 474 -18.57 24.14 21.66
CA GLN A 474 -18.32 25.48 21.14
C GLN A 474 -17.41 25.45 19.90
N LEU A 475 -16.30 24.70 19.93
CA LEU A 475 -15.39 24.57 18.79
C LEU A 475 -16.10 23.99 17.56
N SER A 476 -16.96 22.99 17.76
CA SER A 476 -17.73 22.39 16.67
C SER A 476 -18.78 23.33 16.08
N ALA A 477 -19.47 24.11 16.92
CA ALA A 477 -20.42 25.12 16.46
C ALA A 477 -19.72 26.24 15.65
N ILE A 478 -18.51 26.62 16.06
CA ILE A 478 -17.69 27.58 15.29
C ILE A 478 -17.26 26.93 13.97
N ALA A 479 -16.83 25.67 13.96
CA ALA A 479 -16.49 24.95 12.74
C ALA A 479 -17.64 24.95 11.73
N ASP A 480 -18.88 24.68 12.17
CA ASP A 480 -20.08 24.73 11.35
C ASP A 480 -20.31 26.14 10.76
N ALA A 481 -20.13 27.20 11.56
CA ALA A 481 -20.24 28.58 11.10
C ALA A 481 -19.15 28.96 10.08
N LYS A 482 -17.91 28.49 10.27
CA LYS A 482 -16.80 28.70 9.32
C LYS A 482 -17.08 28.00 7.99
N LEU A 483 -17.59 26.77 8.04
CA LEU A 483 -17.93 26.01 6.85
C LEU A 483 -19.04 26.71 6.05
N ALA A 484 -20.09 27.19 6.73
CA ALA A 484 -21.16 27.98 6.11
C ALA A 484 -20.66 29.30 5.50
N GLY A 485 -19.60 29.88 6.08
CA GLY A 485 -18.92 31.07 5.55
C GLY A 485 -17.88 30.79 4.47
N GLY A 486 -17.76 29.56 3.97
CA GLY A 486 -16.81 29.18 2.91
C GLY A 486 -15.36 29.00 3.37
N LYS A 487 -15.11 28.92 4.69
CA LYS A 487 -13.78 28.75 5.29
C LYS A 487 -13.53 27.29 5.67
N SER A 488 -13.44 26.42 4.66
CA SER A 488 -13.29 24.96 4.81
C SER A 488 -12.08 24.56 5.66
N SER A 489 -10.92 25.18 5.46
CA SER A 489 -9.69 24.83 6.20
C SER A 489 -9.78 25.17 7.70
N GLU A 490 -10.36 26.34 8.04
CA GLU A 490 -10.63 26.73 9.43
C GLU A 490 -11.63 25.75 10.07
N ALA A 491 -12.71 25.41 9.35
CA ALA A 491 -13.73 24.49 9.83
C ALA A 491 -13.17 23.09 10.12
N GLY A 492 -12.44 22.50 9.16
CA GLY A 492 -11.86 21.17 9.32
C GLY A 492 -10.84 21.09 10.45
N SER A 493 -10.03 22.14 10.61
CA SER A 493 -9.05 22.25 11.70
C SER A 493 -9.72 22.33 13.07
N LEU A 494 -10.78 23.15 13.22
CA LEU A 494 -11.53 23.28 14.47
C LEU A 494 -12.25 21.97 14.83
N GLU A 495 -12.85 21.31 13.85
CA GLU A 495 -13.54 20.03 14.06
C GLU A 495 -12.56 18.90 14.44
N LEU A 496 -11.35 18.90 13.84
CA LEU A 496 -10.27 17.99 14.22
C LEU A 496 -9.79 18.22 15.66
N ILE A 497 -9.64 19.48 16.08
CA ILE A 497 -9.29 19.83 17.47
C ILE A 497 -10.40 19.40 18.43
N ALA A 498 -11.66 19.64 18.08
CA ALA A 498 -12.82 19.22 18.88
C ALA A 498 -12.86 17.70 19.06
N TYR A 499 -12.63 16.94 17.99
CA TYR A 499 -12.56 15.48 18.02
C TYR A 499 -11.43 14.97 18.93
N GLN A 500 -10.20 15.48 18.78
CA GLN A 500 -9.08 15.09 19.63
C GLN A 500 -9.30 15.51 21.10
N GLY A 501 -9.92 16.66 21.34
CA GLY A 501 -10.34 17.12 22.67
C GLY A 501 -11.29 16.12 23.34
N ALA A 502 -12.32 15.66 22.62
CA ALA A 502 -13.27 14.68 23.13
C ALA A 502 -12.62 13.32 23.43
N LYS A 503 -11.71 12.87 22.56
CA LYS A 503 -10.96 11.60 22.71
C LYS A 503 -10.04 11.62 23.94
N VAL A 504 -9.23 12.67 24.10
CA VAL A 504 -8.32 12.83 25.25
C VAL A 504 -9.09 12.96 26.57
N GLY A 505 -10.26 13.59 26.55
CA GLY A 505 -11.12 13.72 27.72
C GLY A 505 -11.81 12.42 28.16
N GLY A 506 -11.75 11.35 27.35
CA GLY A 506 -12.43 10.08 27.62
C GLY A 506 -13.95 10.17 27.61
N ARG A 507 -14.52 11.16 26.90
CA ARG A 507 -15.96 11.50 26.95
C ARG A 507 -16.68 11.39 25.61
N VAL A 508 -16.03 10.84 24.57
CA VAL A 508 -16.64 10.72 23.25
C VAL A 508 -17.55 9.49 23.22
N THR A 509 -18.82 9.69 22.90
CA THR A 509 -19.71 8.56 22.58
C THR A 509 -19.41 8.05 21.16
N ALA A 510 -19.89 6.84 20.84
CA ALA A 510 -19.77 6.31 19.48
C ALA A 510 -20.43 7.25 18.46
N ASP A 511 -21.64 7.74 18.75
CA ASP A 511 -22.36 8.69 17.88
C ASP A 511 -21.58 9.99 17.69
N GLU A 512 -21.03 10.56 18.77
CA GLU A 512 -20.19 11.76 18.69
C GLU A 512 -18.95 11.51 17.83
N ALA A 513 -18.26 10.38 18.02
CA ALA A 513 -17.08 10.05 17.22
C ALA A 513 -17.42 9.91 15.72
N ILE A 514 -18.52 9.23 15.40
CA ILE A 514 -18.99 9.01 14.03
C ILE A 514 -19.31 10.33 13.34
N VAL A 515 -20.07 11.20 14.01
CA VAL A 515 -20.47 12.51 13.45
C VAL A 515 -19.23 13.35 13.16
N ARG A 516 -18.28 13.43 14.11
CA ARG A 516 -17.06 14.26 13.95
C ARG A 516 -16.13 13.72 12.87
N LEU A 517 -15.87 12.42 12.84
CA LEU A 517 -15.05 11.78 11.80
C LEU A 517 -15.65 12.00 10.40
N ASN A 518 -16.98 11.84 10.27
CA ASN A 518 -17.67 12.09 9.02
C ASN A 518 -17.60 13.56 8.58
N ARG A 519 -17.71 14.51 9.52
CA ARG A 519 -17.56 15.95 9.25
C ARG A 519 -16.15 16.26 8.73
N ILE A 520 -15.12 15.79 9.41
CA ILE A 520 -13.70 15.98 9.01
C ILE A 520 -13.47 15.43 7.60
N ALA A 521 -13.89 14.19 7.34
CA ALA A 521 -13.78 13.57 6.02
C ALA A 521 -14.57 14.35 4.95
N SER A 522 -15.75 14.85 5.28
CA SER A 522 -16.57 15.68 4.38
C SER A 522 -15.88 16.97 4.00
N THR A 523 -15.23 17.64 4.96
CA THR A 523 -14.47 18.86 4.70
C THR A 523 -13.29 18.60 3.77
N ILE A 524 -12.54 17.52 3.98
CA ILE A 524 -11.44 17.12 3.08
C ILE A 524 -11.96 16.89 1.65
N MET A 525 -13.08 16.18 1.53
CA MET A 525 -13.69 15.83 0.25
C MET A 525 -14.42 16.98 -0.44
N SER A 526 -14.60 18.13 0.22
CA SER A 526 -15.26 19.31 -0.36
C SER A 526 -14.34 20.15 -1.26
N GLU A 527 -13.02 19.90 -1.20
CA GLU A 527 -12.01 20.59 -2.00
C GLU A 527 -11.51 19.71 -3.15
N LYS A 528 -10.70 20.27 -4.06
CA LYS A 528 -9.99 19.46 -5.05
C LYS A 528 -8.97 18.55 -4.35
N THR A 529 -9.31 17.26 -4.23
CA THR A 529 -8.50 16.29 -3.47
C THR A 529 -7.45 15.60 -4.32
N THR A 530 -6.27 15.35 -3.74
CA THR A 530 -5.28 14.39 -4.24
C THR A 530 -5.71 12.94 -3.91
N GLU A 531 -4.95 11.94 -4.36
CA GLU A 531 -5.16 10.56 -3.92
C GLU A 531 -4.87 10.38 -2.43
N THR A 532 -3.82 11.00 -1.92
CA THR A 532 -3.45 11.01 -0.49
C THR A 532 -4.55 11.63 0.39
N ASP A 533 -5.15 12.74 -0.05
CA ASP A 533 -6.28 13.38 0.65
C ASP A 533 -7.47 12.40 0.78
N ARG A 534 -7.75 11.65 -0.29
CA ARG A 534 -8.85 10.66 -0.34
C ARG A 534 -8.56 9.44 0.52
N LEU A 535 -7.31 8.98 0.57
CA LEU A 535 -6.89 7.89 1.48
C LEU A 535 -7.04 8.29 2.95
N PHE A 536 -6.73 9.53 3.30
CA PHE A 536 -6.94 10.00 4.67
C PHE A 536 -8.43 10.10 5.01
N ALA A 537 -9.25 10.63 4.09
CA ALA A 537 -10.71 10.67 4.27
C ALA A 537 -11.32 9.24 4.36
N ASP A 538 -10.80 8.29 3.58
CA ASP A 538 -11.16 6.87 3.61
C ASP A 538 -10.91 6.26 5.00
N ASP A 539 -9.74 6.47 5.59
CA ASP A 539 -9.42 6.00 6.93
C ASP A 539 -10.38 6.57 8.00
N LEU A 540 -10.69 7.87 7.94
CA LEU A 540 -11.63 8.51 8.88
C LEU A 540 -13.04 7.92 8.77
N VAL A 541 -13.55 7.72 7.55
CA VAL A 541 -14.87 7.15 7.31
C VAL A 541 -14.90 5.67 7.70
N GLY A 542 -13.83 4.92 7.43
CA GLY A 542 -13.65 3.53 7.87
C GLY A 542 -13.67 3.41 9.39
N GLN A 543 -12.95 4.29 10.11
CA GLN A 543 -12.99 4.37 11.57
C GLN A 543 -14.41 4.65 12.08
N ALA A 544 -15.15 5.56 11.44
CA ALA A 544 -16.53 5.87 11.81
C ALA A 544 -17.45 4.65 11.63
N LEU A 545 -17.38 3.96 10.49
CA LEU A 545 -18.17 2.75 10.24
C LEU A 545 -17.81 1.60 11.21
N GLN A 546 -16.53 1.43 11.53
CA GLN A 546 -16.09 0.44 12.52
C GLN A 546 -16.60 0.79 13.92
N THR A 547 -16.54 2.07 14.30
CA THR A 547 -17.09 2.56 15.57
C THR A 547 -18.59 2.30 15.66
N ARG A 548 -19.34 2.53 14.56
CA ARG A 548 -20.77 2.19 14.49
C ARG A 548 -20.98 0.71 14.74
N LYS A 549 -20.32 -0.16 13.96
CA LYS A 549 -20.45 -1.62 14.06
C LYS A 549 -20.17 -2.17 15.46
N LEU A 550 -19.24 -1.56 16.19
CA LEU A 550 -18.93 -1.95 17.58
C LEU A 550 -19.97 -1.46 18.59
N ALA A 551 -20.65 -0.33 18.32
CA ALA A 551 -21.65 0.24 19.21
C ALA A 551 -23.07 -0.30 18.94
N SER A 552 -23.42 -0.55 17.69
CA SER A 552 -24.71 -1.07 17.22
C SER A 552 -24.63 -1.59 15.78
N GLU A 553 -25.70 -2.17 15.26
CA GLU A 553 -25.84 -2.32 13.81
C GLU A 553 -25.89 -0.96 13.12
N ILE A 554 -25.56 -0.91 11.82
CA ILE A 554 -25.65 0.30 11.00
C ILE A 554 -27.13 0.72 10.91
N LEU A 555 -27.40 1.95 11.32
CA LEU A 555 -28.74 2.52 11.36
C LEU A 555 -29.08 3.20 10.02
N ASP A 556 -30.37 3.44 9.77
CA ASP A 556 -30.81 4.21 8.59
C ASP A 556 -30.19 5.61 8.56
N SER A 557 -29.94 6.19 9.73
CA SER A 557 -29.26 7.48 9.88
C SER A 557 -27.80 7.47 9.40
N ASP A 558 -27.18 6.29 9.24
CA ASP A 558 -25.81 6.13 8.76
C ASP A 558 -25.73 5.96 7.24
N ALA A 559 -26.85 5.88 6.52
CA ALA A 559 -26.84 5.73 5.07
C ALA A 559 -25.96 6.78 4.35
N PRO A 560 -25.93 8.08 4.75
CA PRO A 560 -25.01 9.04 4.14
C PRO A 560 -23.53 8.70 4.35
N LEU A 561 -23.18 8.08 5.48
CA LEU A 561 -21.81 7.66 5.79
C LEU A 561 -21.39 6.48 4.91
N VAL A 562 -22.27 5.48 4.76
CA VAL A 562 -22.04 4.31 3.90
C VAL A 562 -21.87 4.73 2.43
N LEU A 563 -22.73 5.63 1.93
CA LEU A 563 -22.61 6.14 0.57
C LEU A 563 -21.29 6.89 0.35
N ARG A 564 -20.84 7.68 1.33
CA ARG A 564 -19.55 8.37 1.27
C ARG A 564 -18.39 7.38 1.20
N TYR A 565 -18.45 6.30 1.99
CA TYR A 565 -17.44 5.26 1.96
C TYR A 565 -17.37 4.56 0.60
N ALA A 566 -18.53 4.20 0.03
CA ALA A 566 -18.62 3.60 -1.30
C ALA A 566 -18.00 4.51 -2.38
N ARG A 567 -18.27 5.82 -2.32
CA ARG A 567 -17.71 6.83 -3.23
C ARG A 567 -16.21 7.03 -3.05
N LEU A 568 -15.71 6.98 -1.82
CA LEU A 568 -14.26 7.03 -1.54
C LEU A 568 -13.55 5.83 -2.16
N GLU A 569 -14.03 4.61 -1.89
CA GLU A 569 -13.51 3.38 -2.47
C GLU A 569 -13.57 3.39 -4.00
N PHE A 570 -14.67 3.90 -4.58
CA PHE A 570 -14.81 4.09 -6.02
C PHE A 570 -13.76 5.06 -6.57
N SER A 571 -13.57 6.20 -5.91
CA SER A 571 -12.60 7.22 -6.32
C SER A 571 -11.14 6.75 -6.22
N LEU A 572 -10.87 5.82 -5.31
CA LEU A 572 -9.59 5.11 -5.13
C LEU A 572 -9.44 3.90 -6.08
N LYS A 573 -10.39 3.69 -6.99
CA LYS A 573 -10.43 2.58 -7.96
C LYS A 573 -10.47 1.20 -7.29
N ARG A 574 -10.90 1.11 -6.03
CA ARG A 574 -11.12 -0.15 -5.29
C ARG A 574 -12.51 -0.70 -5.61
N TYR A 575 -12.76 -0.98 -6.90
CA TYR A 575 -14.12 -1.22 -7.42
C TYR A 575 -14.86 -2.38 -6.75
N ALA A 576 -14.19 -3.47 -6.37
CA ALA A 576 -14.83 -4.59 -5.68
C ALA A 576 -15.38 -4.19 -4.29
N SER A 577 -14.61 -3.37 -3.56
CA SER A 577 -15.03 -2.81 -2.27
C SER A 577 -16.15 -1.80 -2.46
N ALA A 578 -16.00 -0.88 -3.41
CA ALA A 578 -17.04 0.09 -3.76
C ALA A 578 -18.38 -0.59 -4.11
N ILE A 579 -18.35 -1.66 -4.92
CA ILE A 579 -19.54 -2.46 -5.26
C ILE A 579 -20.26 -2.94 -4.02
N LYS A 580 -19.52 -3.59 -3.10
CA LYS A 580 -20.07 -4.12 -1.86
C LYS A 580 -20.77 -3.02 -1.04
N GLU A 581 -20.13 -1.86 -0.93
CA GLU A 581 -20.64 -0.76 -0.11
C GLU A 581 -21.82 -0.02 -0.76
N TYR A 582 -21.84 0.13 -2.09
CA TYR A 582 -23.03 0.64 -2.81
C TYR A 582 -24.21 -0.33 -2.71
N GLU A 583 -23.99 -1.63 -2.91
CA GLU A 583 -25.05 -2.64 -2.77
C GLU A 583 -25.59 -2.67 -1.33
N TYR A 584 -24.70 -2.55 -0.35
CA TYR A 584 -25.08 -2.43 1.05
C TYR A 584 -25.92 -1.16 1.31
N TRP A 585 -25.49 -0.01 0.79
CA TRP A 585 -26.23 1.25 0.90
C TRP A 585 -27.64 1.17 0.29
N ILE A 586 -27.76 0.59 -0.91
CA ILE A 586 -29.07 0.36 -1.56
C ILE A 586 -29.94 -0.57 -0.69
N GLY A 587 -29.34 -1.63 -0.15
CA GLY A 587 -30.00 -2.60 0.71
C GLY A 587 -30.60 -2.02 2.00
N ILE A 588 -30.00 -0.94 2.56
CA ILE A 588 -30.55 -0.23 3.73
C ILE A 588 -31.98 0.26 3.46
N PHE A 589 -32.27 0.73 2.24
CA PHE A 589 -33.60 1.23 1.87
C PHE A 589 -34.52 0.11 1.39
N GLU A 590 -34.04 -0.77 0.51
CA GLU A 590 -34.85 -1.81 -0.13
C GLU A 590 -35.38 -2.85 0.87
N SER A 591 -34.59 -3.22 1.88
CA SER A 591 -35.00 -4.16 2.93
C SER A 591 -36.22 -3.70 3.75
N LYS A 592 -36.54 -2.39 3.69
CA LYS A 592 -37.63 -1.75 4.42
C LYS A 592 -38.78 -1.31 3.51
N GLY A 593 -38.78 -1.72 2.25
CA GLY A 593 -39.77 -1.31 1.25
C GLY A 593 -39.72 0.19 0.94
N LYS A 594 -38.60 0.86 1.26
CA LYS A 594 -38.36 2.27 0.94
C LYS A 594 -37.43 2.36 -0.27
N THR A 595 -37.52 3.45 -1.02
CA THR A 595 -36.51 3.78 -2.02
C THR A 595 -35.55 4.81 -1.43
N ALA A 596 -34.26 4.68 -1.77
CA ALA A 596 -33.31 5.74 -1.51
C ALA A 596 -33.74 7.04 -2.23
N PRO A 597 -33.28 8.23 -1.79
CA PRO A 597 -33.54 9.47 -2.52
C PRO A 597 -33.17 9.32 -4.00
N ASP A 598 -34.11 9.64 -4.89
CA ASP A 598 -34.00 9.33 -6.33
C ASP A 598 -32.73 9.96 -6.95
N ASP A 599 -32.30 11.13 -6.47
CA ASP A 599 -31.08 11.80 -6.92
C ASP A 599 -29.81 11.01 -6.56
N GLN A 600 -29.67 10.62 -5.29
CA GLN A 600 -28.53 9.83 -4.80
C GLN A 600 -28.53 8.40 -5.36
N LEU A 601 -29.72 7.83 -5.56
CA LEU A 601 -29.88 6.48 -6.09
C LEU A 601 -29.43 6.41 -7.55
N SER A 602 -29.77 7.41 -8.37
CA SER A 602 -29.33 7.44 -9.77
C SER A 602 -27.80 7.49 -9.88
N ASP A 603 -27.15 8.39 -9.13
CA ASP A 603 -25.70 8.51 -9.09
C ASP A 603 -25.03 7.22 -8.62
N ALA A 604 -25.50 6.65 -7.50
CA ALA A 604 -24.93 5.44 -6.93
C ALA A 604 -25.04 4.25 -7.89
N LEU A 605 -26.16 4.13 -8.61
CA LEU A 605 -26.34 3.07 -9.62
C LEU A 605 -25.45 3.28 -10.84
N ALA A 606 -25.23 4.53 -11.27
CA ALA A 606 -24.30 4.84 -12.35
C ALA A 606 -22.85 4.53 -11.94
N GLU A 607 -22.42 4.95 -10.75
CA GLU A 607 -21.11 4.65 -10.16
C GLU A 607 -20.91 3.13 -10.02
N LEU A 608 -21.93 2.41 -9.54
CA LEU A 608 -21.93 0.95 -9.43
C LEU A 608 -21.84 0.27 -10.81
N GLY A 609 -22.55 0.80 -11.82
CA GLY A 609 -22.44 0.36 -13.20
C GLY A 609 -21.01 0.52 -13.75
N ILE A 610 -20.38 1.68 -13.52
CA ILE A 610 -18.99 1.95 -13.93
C ILE A 610 -18.01 1.00 -13.22
N ALA A 611 -18.23 0.74 -11.92
CA ALA A 611 -17.43 -0.21 -11.16
C ALA A 611 -17.54 -1.63 -11.73
N TYR A 612 -18.76 -2.08 -12.07
CA TYR A 612 -18.98 -3.36 -12.74
C TYR A 612 -18.35 -3.43 -14.13
N THR A 613 -18.45 -2.37 -14.94
CA THR A 613 -17.76 -2.27 -16.25
C THR A 613 -16.25 -2.36 -16.07
N SER A 614 -15.68 -1.70 -15.06
CA SER A 614 -14.24 -1.74 -14.75
C SER A 614 -13.75 -3.14 -14.37
N LEU A 615 -14.62 -3.96 -13.80
CA LEU A 615 -14.38 -5.38 -13.51
C LEU A 615 -14.85 -6.32 -14.64
N LYS A 616 -15.15 -5.79 -15.84
CA LYS A 616 -15.64 -6.52 -17.01
C LYS A 616 -16.94 -7.31 -16.80
N ASN A 617 -17.74 -6.95 -15.80
CA ASN A 617 -19.06 -7.54 -15.56
C ASN A 617 -20.17 -6.75 -16.29
N PHE A 618 -20.13 -6.80 -17.63
CA PHE A 618 -21.03 -6.02 -18.48
C PHE A 618 -22.52 -6.32 -18.28
N PRO A 619 -22.97 -7.56 -17.99
CA PRO A 619 -24.38 -7.83 -17.71
C PRO A 619 -24.89 -7.14 -16.45
N LYS A 620 -24.12 -7.18 -15.35
CA LYS A 620 -24.49 -6.45 -14.13
C LYS A 620 -24.42 -4.94 -14.33
N ALA A 621 -23.39 -4.45 -15.01
CA ALA A 621 -23.28 -3.04 -15.36
C ALA A 621 -24.50 -2.56 -16.16
N GLU A 622 -24.95 -3.35 -17.15
CA GLU A 622 -26.16 -3.04 -17.92
C GLU A 622 -27.39 -2.92 -17.04
N ALA A 623 -27.59 -3.87 -16.10
CA ALA A 623 -28.71 -3.83 -15.17
C ALA A 623 -28.70 -2.56 -14.32
N MET A 624 -27.53 -2.15 -13.83
CA MET A 624 -27.38 -0.94 -13.01
C MET A 624 -27.65 0.33 -13.84
N PHE A 625 -27.07 0.44 -15.04
CA PHE A 625 -27.30 1.60 -15.91
C PHE A 625 -28.76 1.74 -16.37
N ARG A 626 -29.44 0.63 -16.65
CA ARG A 626 -30.88 0.65 -16.97
C ARG A 626 -31.69 1.17 -15.79
N ARG A 627 -31.44 0.64 -14.60
CA ARG A 627 -32.10 1.08 -13.38
C ARG A 627 -31.83 2.56 -13.09
N ALA A 628 -30.60 3.03 -13.31
CA ALA A 628 -30.25 4.44 -13.18
C ALA A 628 -31.01 5.32 -14.19
N CYS A 629 -31.12 4.91 -15.46
CA CYS A 629 -31.95 5.61 -16.46
C CYS A 629 -33.41 5.74 -16.02
N ASP A 630 -34.00 4.66 -15.49
CA ASP A 630 -35.40 4.64 -15.04
C ASP A 630 -35.64 5.61 -13.88
N VAL A 631 -34.66 5.75 -12.97
CA VAL A 631 -34.71 6.71 -11.87
C VAL A 631 -34.57 8.15 -12.40
N THR A 632 -33.61 8.41 -13.30
CA THR A 632 -33.41 9.73 -13.92
C THR A 632 -34.64 10.21 -14.70
N GLN A 633 -35.37 9.30 -15.37
CA GLN A 633 -36.62 9.64 -16.07
C GLN A 633 -37.71 10.13 -15.12
N LYS A 634 -37.81 9.57 -13.89
CA LYS A 634 -38.77 10.04 -12.87
C LYS A 634 -38.45 11.45 -12.37
N LEU A 635 -37.18 11.84 -12.41
CA LEU A 635 -36.72 13.20 -12.07
C LEU A 635 -36.97 14.23 -13.19
N ASN A 636 -37.86 13.94 -14.15
CA ASN A 636 -38.13 14.78 -15.33
C ASN A 636 -36.87 15.14 -16.14
N GLY A 637 -35.84 14.28 -16.09
CA GLY A 637 -34.56 14.51 -16.74
C GLY A 637 -33.81 15.76 -16.25
N THR A 638 -34.10 16.22 -15.02
CA THR A 638 -33.10 16.97 -14.26
C THR A 638 -31.93 16.02 -14.02
N THR A 639 -30.95 16.13 -14.89
CA THR A 639 -29.71 15.36 -14.83
C THR A 639 -29.03 15.70 -13.51
N VAL A 640 -28.98 14.71 -12.60
CA VAL A 640 -27.96 14.72 -11.58
C VAL A 640 -26.65 14.53 -12.35
N THR A 641 -25.92 15.63 -12.56
CA THR A 641 -24.59 15.61 -13.17
C THR A 641 -23.58 15.87 -12.08
N PRO A 642 -22.84 14.84 -11.62
CA PRO A 642 -21.59 15.10 -10.91
C PRO A 642 -20.45 14.11 -11.23
N VAL A 643 -20.48 13.39 -12.36
CA VAL A 643 -19.33 12.59 -12.80
C VAL A 643 -19.02 12.87 -14.28
N ASN A 644 -18.11 13.80 -14.55
CA ASN A 644 -17.41 13.96 -15.84
C ASN A 644 -18.23 14.34 -17.10
N GLN A 645 -19.22 15.24 -17.06
CA GLN A 645 -19.87 15.77 -18.30
C GLN A 645 -20.59 14.73 -19.19
N TYR A 646 -20.93 13.54 -18.65
CA TYR A 646 -21.70 12.49 -19.34
C TYR A 646 -23.03 12.24 -18.62
N ASP A 647 -24.05 11.85 -19.38
CA ASP A 647 -25.33 11.40 -18.84
C ASP A 647 -25.30 9.89 -18.55
N VAL A 648 -26.23 9.42 -17.71
CA VAL A 648 -26.36 7.98 -17.38
C VAL A 648 -26.57 7.14 -18.64
N GLU A 649 -27.32 7.67 -19.60
CA GLU A 649 -27.59 7.08 -20.91
C GLU A 649 -26.32 6.81 -21.71
N ASP A 650 -25.30 7.67 -21.60
CA ASP A 650 -24.03 7.53 -22.32
C ASP A 650 -23.30 6.26 -21.87
N PHE A 651 -23.30 6.01 -20.56
CA PHE A 651 -22.69 4.82 -19.98
C PHE A 651 -23.42 3.54 -20.39
N LEU A 652 -24.76 3.57 -20.47
CA LEU A 652 -25.53 2.43 -20.97
C LEU A 652 -25.20 2.14 -22.44
N ILE A 653 -25.15 3.17 -23.28
CA ILE A 653 -24.83 3.03 -24.71
C ILE A 653 -23.42 2.47 -24.88
N PHE A 654 -22.43 3.01 -24.17
CA PHE A 654 -21.06 2.50 -24.19
C PHE A 654 -20.99 1.03 -23.76
N ASN A 655 -21.71 0.65 -22.70
CA ASN A 655 -21.76 -0.73 -22.23
C ASN A 655 -22.45 -1.69 -23.23
N LEU A 656 -23.47 -1.23 -23.96
CA LEU A 656 -24.12 -2.01 -25.03
C LEU A 656 -23.20 -2.19 -26.23
N LEU A 657 -22.49 -1.13 -26.65
CA LEU A 657 -21.50 -1.18 -27.72
C LEU A 657 -20.34 -2.14 -27.39
N THR A 658 -19.86 -2.12 -26.14
CA THR A 658 -18.81 -3.04 -25.67
C THR A 658 -19.25 -4.50 -25.73
N GLN A 659 -20.55 -4.77 -25.61
CA GLN A 659 -21.15 -6.10 -25.75
C GLN A 659 -21.58 -6.42 -27.19
N SER A 660 -21.24 -5.59 -28.18
CA SER A 660 -21.67 -5.71 -29.58
C SER A 660 -23.19 -5.71 -29.79
N LYS A 661 -23.96 -5.14 -28.85
CA LYS A 661 -25.44 -5.01 -28.94
C LYS A 661 -25.82 -3.75 -29.72
N LEU A 662 -25.44 -3.71 -31.00
CA LEU A 662 -25.46 -2.49 -31.84
C LEU A 662 -26.86 -1.91 -32.02
N ASP A 663 -27.88 -2.74 -32.29
CA ASP A 663 -29.24 -2.25 -32.52
C ASP A 663 -29.84 -1.60 -31.27
N MET A 664 -29.64 -2.23 -30.10
CA MET A 664 -30.08 -1.70 -28.82
C MET A 664 -29.35 -0.39 -28.46
N ALA A 665 -28.06 -0.30 -28.78
CA ALA A 665 -27.28 0.92 -28.58
C ALA A 665 -27.79 2.07 -29.47
N LYS A 666 -28.08 1.79 -30.75
CA LYS A 666 -28.63 2.78 -31.71
C LYS A 666 -29.98 3.31 -31.25
N GLU A 667 -30.88 2.40 -30.85
CA GLU A 667 -32.21 2.77 -30.33
C GLU A 667 -32.07 3.69 -29.11
N LYS A 668 -31.27 3.29 -28.12
CA LYS A 668 -31.05 4.09 -26.90
C LYS A 668 -30.42 5.45 -27.21
N ALA A 669 -29.46 5.50 -28.13
CA ALA A 669 -28.83 6.75 -28.56
C ALA A 669 -29.83 7.70 -29.24
N GLN A 670 -30.70 7.18 -30.11
CA GLN A 670 -31.74 7.97 -30.77
C GLN A 670 -32.75 8.54 -29.76
N ASP A 671 -33.17 7.75 -28.78
CA ASP A 671 -34.11 8.21 -27.77
C ASP A 671 -33.50 9.26 -26.83
N HIS A 672 -32.23 9.08 -26.44
CA HIS A 672 -31.52 10.08 -25.66
C HIS A 672 -31.38 11.41 -26.44
N LEU A 673 -31.03 11.35 -27.73
CA LEU A 673 -30.93 12.55 -28.58
C LEU A 673 -32.27 13.26 -28.77
N LYS A 674 -33.40 12.53 -28.92
CA LYS A 674 -34.74 13.14 -28.97
C LYS A 674 -35.05 13.88 -27.67
N PHE A 675 -34.71 13.29 -26.53
CA PHE A 675 -34.90 13.93 -25.23
C PHE A 675 -34.04 15.20 -25.09
N LYS A 676 -32.77 15.16 -25.49
CA LYS A 676 -31.86 16.32 -25.48
C LYS A 676 -32.35 17.43 -26.41
N GLU A 677 -32.83 17.10 -27.62
CA GLU A 677 -33.39 18.08 -28.54
C GLU A 677 -34.64 18.77 -27.97
N LYS A 678 -35.55 18.00 -27.36
CA LYS A 678 -36.74 18.55 -26.69
C LYS A 678 -36.37 19.50 -25.54
N THR A 679 -35.29 19.20 -24.83
CA THR A 679 -34.88 19.94 -23.61
C THR A 679 -34.02 21.16 -23.92
N LEU A 680 -33.09 21.04 -24.87
CA LEU A 680 -32.11 22.09 -25.20
C LEU A 680 -32.56 22.98 -26.35
N GLY A 681 -33.48 22.51 -27.20
CA GLY A 681 -33.87 23.13 -28.47
C GLY A 681 -32.98 22.69 -29.64
N PHE A 682 -33.56 22.68 -30.85
CA PHE A 682 -32.91 22.16 -32.07
C PHE A 682 -31.61 22.89 -32.44
N ASN A 683 -31.51 24.20 -32.22
CA ASN A 683 -30.33 25.02 -32.60
C ASN A 683 -29.29 25.15 -31.48
N ASN A 684 -29.31 24.27 -30.47
CA ASN A 684 -28.40 24.39 -29.33
C ASN A 684 -27.03 23.76 -29.66
N PRO A 685 -25.91 24.49 -29.52
CA PRO A 685 -24.56 23.94 -29.76
C PRO A 685 -24.26 22.67 -28.96
N LYS A 686 -24.81 22.55 -27.74
CA LYS A 686 -24.64 21.35 -26.90
C LYS A 686 -25.27 20.10 -27.51
N LEU A 687 -26.32 20.23 -28.33
CA LEU A 687 -26.92 19.12 -29.06
C LEU A 687 -26.01 18.64 -30.20
N ALA A 688 -25.32 19.57 -30.88
CA ALA A 688 -24.32 19.21 -31.90
C ALA A 688 -23.12 18.48 -31.30
N ASP A 689 -22.65 18.92 -30.13
CA ASP A 689 -21.56 18.23 -29.39
C ASP A 689 -21.96 16.78 -29.06
N GLU A 690 -23.19 16.56 -28.59
CA GLU A 690 -23.71 15.23 -28.27
C GLU A 690 -23.83 14.32 -29.51
N LEU A 691 -24.34 14.86 -30.61
CA LEU A 691 -24.42 14.16 -31.89
C LEU A 691 -23.03 13.73 -32.40
N ASN A 692 -22.03 14.60 -32.29
CA ASN A 692 -20.65 14.29 -32.68
C ASN A 692 -20.00 13.26 -31.74
N ARG A 693 -20.28 13.33 -30.44
CA ARG A 693 -19.81 12.36 -29.45
C ARG A 693 -20.31 10.95 -29.78
N TYR A 694 -21.61 10.80 -30.02
CA TYR A 694 -22.18 9.51 -30.42
C TYR A 694 -21.67 9.06 -31.78
N ALA A 695 -21.52 9.96 -32.76
CA ALA A 695 -20.93 9.61 -34.04
C ALA A 695 -19.54 8.96 -33.89
N ASN A 696 -18.69 9.52 -33.02
CA ASN A 696 -17.37 8.96 -32.74
C ASN A 696 -17.45 7.58 -32.05
N LEU A 697 -18.35 7.41 -31.08
CA LEU A 697 -18.54 6.13 -30.40
C LEU A 697 -18.99 5.01 -31.36
N PHE A 698 -19.97 5.30 -32.23
CA PHE A 698 -20.45 4.33 -33.21
C PHE A 698 -19.44 4.06 -34.32
N GLU A 699 -18.64 5.05 -34.74
CA GLU A 699 -17.53 4.84 -35.68
C GLU A 699 -16.49 3.87 -35.11
N GLN A 700 -16.10 4.06 -33.84
CA GLN A 700 -15.18 3.15 -33.14
C GLN A 700 -15.74 1.72 -33.00
N ALA A 701 -17.06 1.58 -32.90
CA ALA A 701 -17.75 0.29 -32.87
C ALA A 701 -17.97 -0.33 -34.27
N GLY A 702 -17.49 0.30 -35.35
CA GLY A 702 -17.62 -0.18 -36.72
C GLY A 702 -18.91 0.24 -37.46
N GLU A 703 -19.75 1.07 -36.82
CA GLU A 703 -21.04 1.53 -37.36
C GLU A 703 -20.92 2.85 -38.13
N THR A 704 -20.24 2.78 -39.27
CA THR A 704 -19.90 3.94 -40.10
C THR A 704 -21.11 4.66 -40.69
N SER A 705 -22.13 3.92 -41.15
CA SER A 705 -23.36 4.50 -41.72
C SER A 705 -24.15 5.31 -40.69
N PHE A 706 -24.31 4.76 -39.48
CA PHE A 706 -25.00 5.45 -38.39
C PHE A 706 -24.21 6.67 -37.92
N SER A 707 -22.89 6.53 -37.76
CA SER A 707 -21.98 7.65 -37.44
C SER A 707 -22.09 8.80 -38.43
N PHE A 708 -22.08 8.51 -39.74
CA PHE A 708 -22.23 9.52 -40.78
C PHE A 708 -23.57 10.26 -40.70
N SER A 709 -24.65 9.54 -40.40
CA SER A 709 -25.98 10.14 -40.21
C SER A 709 -26.01 11.13 -39.04
N LEU A 710 -25.32 10.81 -37.95
CA LEU A 710 -25.22 11.66 -36.75
C LEU A 710 -24.38 12.92 -37.02
N ARG A 711 -23.21 12.79 -37.69
CA ARG A 711 -22.39 13.96 -38.08
C ARG A 711 -23.12 14.89 -39.04
N THR A 712 -23.87 14.33 -39.99
CA THR A 712 -24.70 15.13 -40.91
C THR A 712 -25.76 15.93 -40.15
N ARG A 713 -26.40 15.32 -39.14
CA ARG A 713 -27.36 16.01 -38.29
C ARG A 713 -26.70 17.07 -37.41
N ALA A 714 -25.52 16.80 -36.85
CA ALA A 714 -24.75 17.77 -36.08
C ALA A 714 -24.44 19.03 -36.89
N GLY A 715 -24.02 18.86 -38.15
CA GLY A 715 -23.76 19.98 -39.07
C GLY A 715 -24.99 20.84 -39.37
N ARG A 716 -26.22 20.30 -39.29
CA ARG A 716 -27.47 21.08 -39.44
C ARG A 716 -27.88 21.82 -38.17
N VAL A 717 -27.49 21.32 -37.00
CA VAL A 717 -27.73 21.96 -35.70
C VAL A 717 -26.77 23.13 -35.47
N SER A 718 -25.57 23.08 -36.04
CA SER A 718 -24.54 24.13 -35.93
C SER A 718 -24.65 25.27 -36.95
N GLN A 719 -25.62 25.21 -37.88
CA GLN A 719 -25.94 26.27 -38.86
C GLN A 719 -27.07 27.15 -38.34
#